data_AF-A0A9X1UT35-F1
#
_entry.id   AF-A0A9X1UT35-F1
#
_cell.length_a   1.000
_cell.length_b   1.000
_cell.length_c   1.000
_cell.angle_alpha   90.00
_cell.angle_beta   90.00
_cell.angle_gamma   90.00
#
_symmetry.space_group_name_H-M   'P 1'
#
loop_
_entity.id
_entity.type
_entity.pdbx_description
1 polymer ?
#
loop_
_entity_poly.entity_id
_entity_poly.type
_entity_poly.pdbx_seq_one_letter_code
_entity_poly.pdbx_strand_id
1 'polypeptide(L)'
;MPKVTHLPTPFKQIKELTKLLTLNRNFDVNNESPHQIALNNQKENSIKKPNRRNTELKDQLDNKNVSMAAVDGFIEQVFYQPLTTMFTSEQAKFITNCFKNYLDDYLSNFVPNTAVYFMTQDELEILSMRFYLPIALYNHFLTQLPKETIEQIRLMLISEKKSLTVIKNHYLAVLKEYEIKEDIKNACRKSKLTARSIYNFNPEKNEQWDRIKLDFLIAVALDTVRTYPKGQSFIQSLQEILLAASDERKLVVKSLNCDMQNFIATVEVKRFQDHSLFKEKYHKLNSLLSLEFSKDTVGQINSQNLIAEMRNLISENPSLTYASVKIDALEARWHVFSGNSKEAVKLYQKAFDNSLFSCGDTLPNLIKECLAATAYLQSFEKSKFNTSFLSHLKIACTNFGYDMAAVDIEPHLKKERENKSKNRILSAYTVADWEEQMWAKYFQWIFSSEICFPDVEYSSLPAEIPYFSYKNLNIPKPDYKNSNNKITLFNRKMPQLVGYSWLHGMPGELQDRYLKFVKKLLDNGASVNQLSGNNESALLIALEKMDLKDVTQWFLYQIECHKLMKKTQNILPESDLKEKELYYFNTQDRTLFDLLTAHDYQQKYTKKVVNQITSPLEKFPLMQAVRTGRPDVVQTILKMGAEVDKTNFEMRTPLYECLLMLKDLKKSDNNFNRAESFIRSEVFLYDKPILESIRRMNAYTQLDDILYSDIWENSLRIVSKSEQDKQAIAKFLTILENFKLEIFRKYTSVENLKEILRLLVNAGADVNHSHSQGSIKDFTPLMQAVIINDFELFNLLKEANGDLTKNFTIDDDEVKNSIQYLKKHFNSNRITL
;
A
#
# COMPACT_ATOMS: atom_id res chain seq x y z
N MET A 1 0.22 6.37 35.35
CA MET A 1 0.12 6.37 33.87
C MET A 1 1.47 6.76 33.29
N PRO A 2 2.26 5.83 32.75
CA PRO A 2 3.47 6.22 32.04
C PRO A 2 3.02 6.83 30.70
N LYS A 3 3.50 8.05 30.43
CA LYS A 3 3.45 8.63 29.09
C LYS A 3 4.10 7.65 28.13
N VAL A 4 3.41 7.27 27.06
CA VAL A 4 3.98 6.52 25.93
C VAL A 4 5.13 7.36 25.36
N THR A 5 6.33 7.12 25.89
CA THR A 5 7.60 7.75 25.51
C THR A 5 8.48 6.75 24.77
N HIS A 6 7.86 5.67 24.29
CA HIS A 6 8.54 4.44 23.88
C HIS A 6 8.34 4.23 22.39
N LEU A 7 8.85 5.17 21.59
CA LEU A 7 9.24 4.84 20.21
C LEU A 7 10.45 3.90 20.33
N PRO A 8 10.44 2.73 19.69
CA PRO A 8 11.67 2.01 19.51
C PRO A 8 12.56 2.89 18.62
N THR A 9 13.81 2.93 19.03
CA THR A 9 15.04 3.07 18.25
C THR A 9 15.13 4.08 17.08
N PRO A 10 14.47 4.02 15.90
CA PRO A 10 14.75 5.00 14.84
C PRO A 10 14.53 6.45 15.23
N PHE A 11 13.41 6.82 15.85
CA PHE A 11 13.10 8.23 16.14
C PHE A 11 13.89 8.81 17.33
N LYS A 12 14.25 7.97 18.30
CA LYS A 12 15.13 8.35 19.42
C LYS A 12 16.59 8.43 18.95
N GLN A 13 17.02 7.54 18.05
CA GLN A 13 18.32 7.63 17.37
C GLN A 13 18.38 8.80 16.40
N ILE A 14 17.29 9.13 15.73
CA ILE A 14 17.10 10.34 14.94
C ILE A 14 17.27 11.56 15.82
N LYS A 15 16.69 11.60 17.02
CA LYS A 15 16.86 12.70 17.98
C LYS A 15 18.30 12.81 18.47
N GLU A 16 19.00 11.70 18.70
CA GLU A 16 20.43 11.68 19.04
C GLU A 16 21.35 12.01 17.84
N LEU A 17 20.99 11.62 16.61
CA LEU A 17 21.65 12.02 15.35
C LEU A 17 21.41 13.51 15.06
N THR A 18 20.22 14.02 15.34
CA THR A 18 19.89 15.45 15.27
C THR A 18 20.72 16.21 16.30
N LYS A 19 20.86 15.68 17.52
CA LYS A 19 21.79 16.22 18.52
C LYS A 19 23.23 16.18 18.03
N LEU A 20 23.71 15.11 17.38
CA LEU A 20 25.06 15.03 16.81
C LEU A 20 25.27 16.04 15.67
N LEU A 21 24.28 16.20 14.79
CA LEU A 21 24.29 17.15 13.66
C LEU A 21 24.13 18.61 14.14
N THR A 22 23.46 18.85 15.27
CA THR A 22 23.34 20.19 15.90
C THR A 22 24.46 20.51 16.89
N LEU A 23 25.06 19.52 17.56
CA LEU A 23 26.29 19.62 18.36
C LEU A 23 27.47 20.06 17.51
N ASN A 24 27.46 19.82 16.20
CA ASN A 24 28.41 20.41 15.25
C ASN A 24 28.42 21.95 15.23
N ARG A 25 27.41 22.63 15.81
CA ARG A 25 27.46 24.09 16.05
C ARG A 25 28.18 24.48 17.34
N ASN A 26 28.26 23.59 18.35
CA ASN A 26 28.74 23.88 19.70
C ASN A 26 29.92 23.00 20.18
N PHE A 27 30.69 22.38 19.30
CA PHE A 27 31.97 21.75 19.69
C PHE A 27 33.03 22.83 19.93
N ASP A 28 32.98 23.44 21.11
CA ASP A 28 34.08 24.21 21.71
C ASP A 28 34.60 23.47 22.96
N VAL A 29 35.76 22.85 22.78
CA VAL A 29 36.93 22.86 23.69
C VAL A 29 36.75 22.44 25.17
N ASN A 30 37.02 21.16 25.47
CA ASN A 30 38.10 20.65 26.36
C ASN A 30 37.75 19.27 26.94
N ASN A 31 38.79 18.51 27.29
CA ASN A 31 38.74 17.13 27.81
C ASN A 31 37.86 16.94 29.06
N GLU A 32 36.53 16.85 28.91
CA GLU A 32 35.65 16.39 29.97
C GLU A 32 35.09 15.00 29.65
N SER A 33 35.03 14.15 30.68
CA SER A 33 34.54 12.78 30.52
C SER A 33 33.03 12.76 30.26
N PRO A 34 32.49 11.72 29.59
CA PRO A 34 31.06 11.62 29.27
C PRO A 34 30.11 11.73 30.49
N HIS A 35 30.60 11.44 31.70
CA HIS A 35 29.84 11.59 32.95
C HIS A 35 29.60 13.06 33.34
N GLN A 36 30.49 14.00 32.98
CA GLN A 36 30.32 15.43 33.28
C GLN A 36 29.37 16.14 32.30
N ILE A 37 29.32 15.67 31.04
CA ILE A 37 28.36 16.15 30.03
C ILE A 37 26.92 15.77 30.43
N ALA A 38 26.71 14.62 31.07
CA ALA A 38 25.41 14.22 31.60
C ALA A 38 24.96 15.09 32.79
N LEU A 39 25.88 15.54 33.64
CA LEU A 39 25.59 16.40 34.79
C LEU A 39 25.32 17.86 34.39
N ASN A 40 26.05 18.40 33.41
CA ASN A 40 25.87 19.78 32.95
C ASN A 40 24.53 19.98 32.20
N ASN A 41 24.04 18.94 31.51
CA ASN A 41 22.73 18.94 30.87
C ASN A 41 21.53 19.00 31.83
N GLN A 42 21.73 18.78 33.14
CA GLN A 42 20.68 19.01 34.15
C GLN A 42 20.61 20.46 34.63
N LYS A 43 21.64 21.29 34.36
CA LYS A 43 21.71 22.69 34.81
C LYS A 43 21.36 23.73 33.74
N GLU A 44 21.39 23.38 32.45
CA GLU A 44 20.99 24.28 31.36
C GLU A 44 19.50 24.18 31.00
N ASN A 45 18.62 24.32 31.99
CA ASN A 45 17.24 24.75 31.76
C ASN A 45 17.18 26.28 31.85
N SER A 46 17.77 26.99 30.89
CA SER A 46 17.48 28.41 30.66
C SER A 46 17.40 28.73 29.17
N ILE A 47 16.19 28.48 28.64
CA ILE A 47 15.47 29.21 27.59
C ILE A 47 16.35 29.96 26.56
N LYS A 48 16.70 29.26 25.46
CA LYS A 48 16.59 29.84 24.12
C LYS A 48 15.41 29.17 23.42
N LYS A 49 14.38 29.96 23.07
CA LYS A 49 13.17 29.44 22.43
C LYS A 49 13.53 28.68 21.14
N PRO A 50 13.07 27.42 20.98
CA PRO A 50 13.25 26.71 19.71
C PRO A 50 12.51 27.46 18.60
N ASN A 51 13.11 27.46 17.41
CA ASN A 51 12.52 28.05 16.21
C ASN A 51 11.14 27.40 15.96
N ARG A 52 10.08 28.17 15.71
CA ARG A 52 8.67 27.73 15.71
C ARG A 52 8.41 26.48 14.85
N ARG A 53 9.14 26.32 13.74
CA ARG A 53 9.12 25.13 12.86
C ARG A 53 9.68 23.87 13.50
N ASN A 54 10.76 23.96 14.29
CA ASN A 54 11.35 22.80 14.96
C ASN A 54 10.44 22.27 16.07
N THR A 55 9.66 23.14 16.71
CA THR A 55 8.61 22.74 17.65
C THR A 55 7.46 22.05 16.92
N GLU A 56 6.97 22.60 15.80
CA GLU A 56 5.93 21.96 14.98
C GLU A 56 6.35 20.57 14.45
N LEU A 57 7.59 20.42 13.98
CA LEU A 57 8.15 19.12 13.54
C LEU A 57 8.33 18.14 14.70
N LYS A 58 8.73 18.64 15.88
CA LYS A 58 8.87 17.83 17.08
C LYS A 58 7.52 17.33 17.58
N ASP A 59 6.51 18.19 17.60
CA ASP A 59 5.14 17.83 17.98
C ASP A 59 4.52 16.85 16.96
N GLN A 60 4.94 16.89 15.69
CA GLN A 60 4.54 15.94 14.63
C GLN A 60 5.26 14.59 14.72
N LEU A 61 6.53 14.55 15.16
CA LEU A 61 7.28 13.30 15.39
C LEU A 61 6.92 12.63 16.72
N ASP A 62 6.58 13.44 17.73
CA ASP A 62 6.03 12.98 19.01
C ASP A 62 4.52 12.64 18.89
N ASN A 63 3.91 12.89 17.72
CA ASN A 63 2.55 12.46 17.42
C ASN A 63 2.51 10.94 17.32
N LYS A 64 1.58 10.33 18.07
CA LYS A 64 1.33 8.88 18.01
C LYS A 64 0.98 8.41 16.60
N ASN A 65 0.47 9.28 15.75
CA ASN A 65 0.05 8.98 14.38
C ASN A 65 1.06 9.55 13.38
N VAL A 66 2.18 8.85 13.22
CA VAL A 66 3.28 9.23 12.31
C VAL A 66 2.73 9.40 10.89
N SER A 67 3.06 10.48 10.19
CA SER A 67 2.76 10.63 8.75
C SER A 67 4.07 10.56 7.97
N MET A 68 4.14 9.72 6.93
CA MET A 68 5.37 9.59 6.10
C MET A 68 5.82 10.90 5.49
N ALA A 69 4.89 11.81 5.18
CA ALA A 69 5.27 13.12 4.66
C ALA A 69 5.89 14.05 5.73
N ALA A 70 5.48 13.92 7.00
CA ALA A 70 6.13 14.62 8.11
C ALA A 70 7.53 14.04 8.38
N VAL A 71 7.66 12.72 8.26
CA VAL A 71 8.94 12.00 8.32
C VAL A 71 9.85 12.42 7.16
N ASP A 72 9.36 12.47 5.93
CA ASP A 72 10.10 12.95 4.76
C ASP A 72 10.53 14.40 4.91
N GLY A 73 9.62 15.26 5.36
CA GLY A 73 9.92 16.67 5.63
C GLY A 73 10.97 16.83 6.73
N PHE A 74 10.94 15.96 7.74
CA PHE A 74 11.97 15.89 8.76
C PHE A 74 13.30 15.39 8.18
N ILE A 75 13.30 14.31 7.40
CA ILE A 75 14.50 13.74 6.79
C ILE A 75 15.17 14.76 5.87
N GLU A 76 14.38 15.45 5.07
CA GLU A 76 14.85 16.53 4.20
C GLU A 76 15.53 17.64 5.01
N GLN A 77 14.89 18.12 6.08
CA GLN A 77 15.40 19.26 6.86
C GLN A 77 16.57 18.90 7.78
N VAL A 78 16.55 17.72 8.38
CA VAL A 78 17.48 17.32 9.42
C VAL A 78 18.66 16.50 8.90
N PHE A 79 18.45 15.71 7.84
CA PHE A 79 19.52 14.93 7.23
C PHE A 79 19.98 15.56 5.91
N TYR A 80 19.10 15.71 4.92
CA TYR A 80 19.54 16.12 3.59
C TYR A 80 20.15 17.52 3.56
N GLN A 81 19.45 18.54 4.08
CA GLN A 81 19.93 19.92 4.04
C GLN A 81 21.30 20.08 4.73
N PRO A 82 21.55 19.56 5.95
CA PRO A 82 22.89 19.55 6.53
C PRO A 82 23.92 18.76 5.72
N LEU A 83 23.56 17.60 5.16
CA LEU A 83 24.49 16.79 4.36
C LEU A 83 24.95 17.52 3.10
N THR A 84 24.10 18.31 2.44
CA THR A 84 24.49 19.11 1.26
C THR A 84 25.53 20.19 1.56
N THR A 85 25.71 20.56 2.84
CA THR A 85 26.79 21.46 3.25
C THR A 85 28.15 20.75 3.39
N MET A 86 28.14 19.41 3.51
CA MET A 86 29.33 18.60 3.78
C MET A 86 29.77 17.76 2.57
N PHE A 87 28.80 17.30 1.77
CA PHE A 87 28.95 16.37 0.64
C PHE A 87 28.37 16.95 -0.64
N THR A 88 28.66 16.32 -1.79
CA THR A 88 27.99 16.67 -3.06
C THR A 88 26.48 16.37 -2.96
N SER A 89 25.67 17.01 -3.81
CA SER A 89 24.21 16.76 -3.81
C SER A 89 23.88 15.28 -4.06
N GLU A 90 24.68 14.58 -4.87
CA GLU A 90 24.50 13.16 -5.17
C GLU A 90 24.78 12.27 -3.94
N GLN A 91 25.87 12.52 -3.21
CA GLN A 91 26.20 11.79 -1.98
C GLN A 91 25.24 12.11 -0.83
N ALA A 92 24.83 13.37 -0.70
CA ALA A 92 23.81 13.76 0.27
C ALA A 92 22.49 13.03 -0.02
N LYS A 93 22.10 12.93 -1.30
CA LYS A 93 20.94 12.12 -1.73
C LYS A 93 21.14 10.65 -1.40
N PHE A 94 22.30 10.07 -1.71
CA PHE A 94 22.62 8.67 -1.42
C PHE A 94 22.44 8.35 0.08
N ILE A 95 23.11 9.10 0.97
CA ILE A 95 23.02 8.87 2.43
C ILE A 95 21.57 9.07 2.92
N THR A 96 20.88 10.09 2.41
CA THR A 96 19.47 10.35 2.76
C THR A 96 18.57 9.20 2.31
N ASN A 97 18.79 8.65 1.13
CA ASN A 97 18.02 7.52 0.60
C ASN A 97 18.27 6.24 1.40
N CYS A 98 19.53 5.94 1.78
CA CYS A 98 19.81 4.81 2.66
C CYS A 98 19.06 4.92 4.00
N PHE A 99 18.96 6.14 4.55
CA PHE A 99 18.20 6.39 5.77
C PHE A 99 16.68 6.23 5.58
N LYS A 100 16.15 6.69 4.45
CA LYS A 100 14.75 6.45 4.06
C LYS A 100 14.46 4.96 3.94
N ASN A 101 15.28 4.23 3.19
CA ASN A 101 15.13 2.79 3.01
C ASN A 101 15.18 2.02 4.34
N TYR A 102 16.08 2.42 5.25
CA TYR A 102 16.12 1.88 6.61
C TYR A 102 14.80 2.11 7.36
N LEU A 103 14.26 3.32 7.31
CA LEU A 103 13.03 3.65 8.00
C LEU A 103 11.81 2.97 7.38
N ASP A 104 11.79 2.86 6.05
CA ASP A 104 10.76 2.13 5.32
C ASP A 104 10.78 0.66 5.71
N ASP A 105 11.93 -0.02 5.68
CA ASP A 105 12.08 -1.41 6.13
C ASP A 105 11.73 -1.59 7.62
N TYR A 106 12.06 -0.62 8.46
CA TYR A 106 11.66 -0.64 9.86
C TYR A 106 10.13 -0.66 10.01
N LEU A 107 9.45 0.23 9.29
CA LEU A 107 7.99 0.38 9.37
C LEU A 107 7.25 -0.73 8.62
N SER A 108 7.74 -1.18 7.47
CA SER A 108 7.05 -2.16 6.62
C SER A 108 7.39 -3.60 6.98
N ASN A 109 8.57 -3.87 7.55
CA ASN A 109 9.04 -5.23 7.80
C ASN A 109 9.31 -5.51 9.27
N PHE A 110 10.01 -4.65 10.00
CA PHE A 110 10.36 -4.96 11.39
C PHE A 110 9.15 -4.84 12.32
N VAL A 111 8.52 -3.67 12.38
CA VAL A 111 7.39 -3.39 13.28
C VAL A 111 6.22 -4.35 13.04
N PRO A 112 5.82 -4.66 11.79
CA PRO A 112 4.73 -5.59 11.50
C PRO A 112 4.97 -7.03 11.90
N ASN A 113 6.23 -7.47 11.97
CA ASN A 113 6.57 -8.87 12.20
C ASN A 113 7.17 -9.12 13.58
N THR A 114 7.35 -8.09 14.41
CA THR A 114 8.07 -8.18 15.68
C THR A 114 7.24 -7.68 16.84
N ALA A 115 6.58 -8.60 17.54
CA ALA A 115 5.85 -8.32 18.77
C ALA A 115 6.80 -8.06 19.95
N VAL A 116 6.66 -6.92 20.62
CA VAL A 116 7.57 -6.51 21.72
C VAL A 116 6.83 -6.14 23.01
N TYR A 117 5.57 -6.54 23.17
CA TYR A 117 4.73 -6.22 24.32
C TYR A 117 5.38 -6.46 25.66
N PHE A 118 6.08 -7.57 25.84
CA PHE A 118 6.55 -7.98 27.17
C PHE A 118 7.98 -7.52 27.46
N MET A 119 8.55 -6.71 26.57
CA MET A 119 9.92 -6.24 26.67
C MET A 119 10.03 -4.98 27.53
N THR A 120 10.95 -5.02 28.46
CA THR A 120 11.43 -3.84 29.18
C THR A 120 12.24 -2.94 28.24
N GLN A 121 12.48 -1.70 28.68
CA GLN A 121 13.38 -0.80 27.95
C GLN A 121 14.76 -1.43 27.74
N ASP A 122 15.25 -2.18 28.73
CA ASP A 122 16.56 -2.82 28.64
C ASP A 122 16.59 -3.87 27.52
N GLU A 123 15.57 -4.73 27.47
CA GLU A 123 15.41 -5.77 26.45
C GLU A 123 15.21 -5.19 25.04
N LEU A 124 14.44 -4.11 24.90
CA LEU A 124 14.25 -3.40 23.62
C LEU A 124 15.56 -2.81 23.08
N GLU A 125 16.37 -2.23 23.97
CA GLU A 125 17.66 -1.69 23.58
C GLU A 125 18.65 -2.80 23.20
N ILE A 126 18.60 -3.97 23.85
CA ILE A 126 19.38 -5.15 23.44
C ILE A 126 18.92 -5.63 22.06
N LEU A 127 17.61 -5.82 21.88
CA LEU A 127 17.01 -6.24 20.61
C LEU A 127 17.49 -5.36 19.46
N SER A 128 17.47 -4.05 19.68
CA SER A 128 17.82 -3.07 18.67
C SER A 128 19.32 -2.98 18.42
N MET A 129 20.13 -2.86 19.48
CA MET A 129 21.57 -2.67 19.35
C MET A 129 22.29 -3.92 18.86
N ARG A 130 21.89 -5.10 19.36
CA ARG A 130 22.55 -6.35 19.01
C ARG A 130 22.08 -6.90 17.67
N PHE A 131 20.79 -6.85 17.37
CA PHE A 131 20.26 -7.57 16.21
C PHE A 131 19.79 -6.64 15.11
N TYR A 132 18.82 -5.76 15.39
CA TYR A 132 18.14 -5.04 14.32
C TYR A 132 19.04 -4.03 13.58
N LEU A 133 19.75 -3.16 14.30
CA LEU A 133 20.55 -2.10 13.66
C LEU A 133 21.71 -2.64 12.82
N PRO A 134 22.51 -3.63 13.26
CA PRO A 134 23.57 -4.19 12.42
C PRO A 134 23.03 -4.82 11.13
N ILE A 135 21.90 -5.53 11.21
CA ILE A 135 21.24 -6.16 10.06
C ILE A 135 20.74 -5.11 9.08
N ALA A 136 20.02 -4.11 9.58
CA ALA A 136 19.44 -3.07 8.75
C ALA A 136 20.52 -2.17 8.12
N LEU A 137 21.58 -1.85 8.87
CA LEU A 137 22.74 -1.13 8.35
C LEU A 137 23.46 -1.91 7.24
N TYR A 138 23.57 -3.23 7.39
CA TYR A 138 24.13 -4.08 6.34
C TYR A 138 23.26 -4.06 5.08
N ASN A 139 21.94 -4.27 5.22
CA ASN A 139 21.01 -4.37 4.10
C ASN A 139 20.90 -3.05 3.32
N HIS A 140 20.82 -1.91 4.00
CA HIS A 140 20.45 -0.62 3.38
C HIS A 140 21.63 0.33 3.12
N PHE A 141 22.80 0.10 3.73
CA PHE A 141 23.94 1.01 3.64
C PHE A 141 25.24 0.32 3.24
N LEU A 142 25.70 -0.68 3.99
CA LEU A 142 27.06 -1.23 3.81
C LEU A 142 27.26 -1.96 2.49
N THR A 143 26.23 -2.65 2.00
CA THR A 143 26.28 -3.36 0.70
C THR A 143 26.43 -2.42 -0.49
N GLN A 144 26.11 -1.13 -0.31
CA GLN A 144 26.15 -0.10 -1.36
C GLN A 144 27.43 0.73 -1.31
N LEU A 145 28.31 0.53 -0.31
CA LEU A 145 29.56 1.28 -0.17
C LEU A 145 30.69 0.71 -1.03
N PRO A 146 31.68 1.54 -1.43
CA PRO A 146 32.90 1.08 -2.09
C PRO A 146 33.65 0.02 -1.25
N LYS A 147 34.25 -0.97 -1.91
CA LYS A 147 34.98 -2.07 -1.26
C LYS A 147 36.06 -1.55 -0.32
N GLU A 148 36.75 -0.50 -0.74
CA GLU A 148 37.85 0.10 0.02
C GLU A 148 37.36 0.77 1.31
N THR A 149 36.16 1.38 1.29
CA THR A 149 35.52 1.92 2.50
C THR A 149 35.06 0.78 3.43
N ILE A 150 34.53 -0.32 2.90
CA ILE A 150 34.19 -1.50 3.70
C ILE A 150 35.43 -2.07 4.41
N GLU A 151 36.58 -2.12 3.74
CA GLU A 151 37.83 -2.55 4.38
C GLU A 151 38.30 -1.58 5.48
N GLN A 152 38.14 -0.26 5.29
CA GLN A 152 38.41 0.69 6.37
C GLN A 152 37.50 0.45 7.58
N ILE A 153 36.23 0.13 7.37
CA ILE A 153 35.29 -0.23 8.44
C ILE A 153 35.75 -1.50 9.16
N ARG A 154 36.18 -2.54 8.43
CA ARG A 154 36.73 -3.77 9.01
C ARG A 154 37.92 -3.47 9.93
N LEU A 155 38.87 -2.66 9.47
CA LEU A 155 40.04 -2.24 10.26
C LEU A 155 39.64 -1.45 11.52
N MET A 156 38.65 -0.55 11.37
CA MET A 156 38.09 0.21 12.49
C MET A 156 37.40 -0.67 13.54
N LEU A 157 36.86 -1.82 13.15
CA LEU A 157 36.16 -2.73 14.03
C LEU A 157 37.12 -3.65 14.79
N ILE A 158 38.19 -4.14 14.17
CA ILE A 158 39.17 -5.04 14.82
C ILE A 158 40.22 -4.34 15.68
N SER A 159 40.40 -3.03 15.48
CA SER A 159 41.40 -2.25 16.20
C SER A 159 41.02 -1.98 17.65
N GLU A 160 41.97 -2.14 18.57
CA GLU A 160 41.86 -1.71 19.98
C GLU A 160 41.90 -0.18 20.13
N LYS A 161 42.41 0.53 19.12
CA LYS A 161 42.41 2.01 19.08
C LYS A 161 41.06 2.52 18.59
N LYS A 162 40.66 3.71 19.08
CA LYS A 162 39.49 4.47 18.58
C LYS A 162 39.46 4.54 17.06
N SER A 163 38.29 4.36 16.44
CA SER A 163 38.09 4.35 14.99
C SER A 163 38.61 5.63 14.33
N LEU A 164 38.41 6.78 14.96
CA LEU A 164 38.93 8.06 14.47
C LEU A 164 40.46 8.06 14.36
N THR A 165 41.15 7.41 15.29
CA THR A 165 42.61 7.28 15.29
C THR A 165 43.08 6.35 14.17
N VAL A 166 42.35 5.27 13.90
CA VAL A 166 42.66 4.32 12.82
C VAL A 166 42.62 5.03 11.47
N ILE A 167 41.50 5.72 11.17
CA ILE A 167 41.31 6.43 9.90
C ILE A 167 42.29 7.60 9.75
N LYS A 168 42.56 8.32 10.84
CA LYS A 168 43.58 9.38 10.83
C LYS A 168 44.97 8.87 10.48
N ASN A 169 45.36 7.71 11.00
CA ASN A 169 46.65 7.11 10.66
C ASN A 169 46.68 6.61 9.22
N HIS A 170 45.59 6.01 8.73
CA HIS A 170 45.46 5.55 7.35
C HIS A 170 45.66 6.70 6.35
N TYR A 171 45.01 7.85 6.58
CA TYR A 171 45.10 9.00 5.69
C TYR A 171 46.24 9.99 6.02
N LEU A 172 47.11 9.69 6.99
CA LEU A 172 48.11 10.64 7.48
C LEU A 172 49.11 11.09 6.40
N ALA A 173 49.51 10.20 5.49
CA ALA A 173 50.41 10.53 4.37
C ALA A 173 49.70 11.42 3.34
N VAL A 174 48.50 11.02 2.92
CA VAL A 174 47.65 11.79 1.98
C VAL A 174 47.36 13.19 2.53
N LEU A 175 47.03 13.31 3.81
CA LEU A 175 46.79 14.60 4.48
C LEU A 175 48.04 15.49 4.59
N LYS A 176 49.26 14.93 4.44
CA LYS A 176 50.51 15.70 4.45
C LYS A 176 50.91 16.19 3.05
N GLU A 177 50.49 15.49 2.00
CA GLU A 177 50.85 15.77 0.60
C GLU A 177 49.97 16.84 -0.05
N TYR A 178 48.68 16.93 0.31
CA TYR A 178 47.83 18.03 -0.13
C TYR A 178 48.39 19.36 0.45
N GLU A 179 48.35 20.46 -0.32
CA GLU A 179 48.80 21.79 0.09
C GLU A 179 47.85 22.43 1.13
N ILE A 180 47.71 21.79 2.29
CA ILE A 180 46.77 22.18 3.33
C ILE A 180 47.28 23.40 4.10
N LYS A 181 46.36 24.34 4.43
CA LYS A 181 46.57 25.47 5.36
C LYS A 181 47.41 25.05 6.58
N GLU A 182 48.28 25.95 7.01
CA GLU A 182 49.27 25.74 8.09
C GLU A 182 48.64 25.22 9.39
N ASP A 183 47.39 25.58 9.66
CA ASP A 183 46.60 25.14 10.82
C ASP A 183 46.35 23.62 10.86
N ILE A 184 46.04 23.00 9.72
CA ILE A 184 45.82 21.54 9.64
C ILE A 184 47.16 20.81 9.59
N LYS A 185 48.20 21.37 8.96
CA LYS A 185 49.57 20.85 9.08
C LYS A 185 50.03 20.83 10.55
N ASN A 186 49.75 21.89 11.30
CA ASN A 186 50.04 21.99 12.73
C ASN A 186 49.16 21.05 13.57
N ALA A 187 47.89 20.86 13.22
CA ALA A 187 46.99 19.92 13.88
C ALA A 187 47.35 18.44 13.59
N CYS A 188 47.81 18.11 12.37
CA CYS A 188 48.39 16.82 12.00
C CYS A 188 49.65 16.55 12.82
N ARG A 189 50.59 17.50 12.88
CA ARG A 189 51.86 17.39 13.63
C ARG A 189 51.65 17.23 15.13
N LYS A 190 50.65 17.89 15.71
CA LYS A 190 50.33 17.84 17.15
C LYS A 190 49.32 16.74 17.52
N SER A 191 48.93 15.88 16.58
CA SER A 191 47.85 14.90 16.76
C SER A 191 46.50 15.50 17.19
N LYS A 192 46.24 16.79 16.93
CA LYS A 192 45.02 17.53 17.30
C LYS A 192 43.95 17.59 16.20
N LEU A 193 44.10 16.83 15.10
CA LEU A 193 43.06 16.74 14.06
C LEU A 193 41.70 16.35 14.64
N THR A 194 40.69 17.19 14.45
CA THR A 194 39.29 16.92 14.79
C THR A 194 38.50 16.65 13.52
N ALA A 195 37.41 15.88 13.60
CA ALA A 195 36.52 15.67 12.45
C ALA A 195 36.07 17.01 11.83
N ARG A 196 35.79 18.02 12.67
CA ARG A 196 35.46 19.40 12.28
C ARG A 196 36.55 20.06 11.43
N SER A 197 37.83 19.88 11.76
CA SER A 197 38.94 20.46 10.99
C SER A 197 39.07 19.86 9.58
N ILE A 198 38.65 18.61 9.40
CA ILE A 198 38.66 17.91 8.10
C ILE A 198 37.45 18.32 7.27
N TYR A 199 36.27 18.42 7.88
CA TYR A 199 35.05 18.85 7.19
C TYR A 199 35.11 20.29 6.67
N ASN A 200 35.74 21.20 7.44
CA ASN A 200 35.91 22.59 7.05
C ASN A 200 36.98 22.80 5.96
N PHE A 201 37.71 21.74 5.61
CA PHE A 201 38.73 21.77 4.57
C PHE A 201 38.15 21.15 3.30
N ASN A 202 38.20 21.89 2.18
CA ASN A 202 37.71 21.41 0.89
C ASN A 202 38.64 21.94 -0.21
N PRO A 203 39.82 21.32 -0.41
CA PRO A 203 40.89 21.90 -1.23
C PRO A 203 40.51 22.01 -2.70
N GLU A 204 39.72 21.09 -3.23
CA GLU A 204 39.05 21.13 -4.55
C GLU A 204 38.13 19.90 -4.59
N LYS A 205 36.95 19.99 -5.23
CA LYS A 205 35.97 18.88 -5.27
C LYS A 205 36.54 17.70 -6.07
N ASN A 206 37.18 16.75 -5.39
CA ASN A 206 37.67 15.50 -5.96
C ASN A 206 37.08 14.31 -5.17
N GLU A 207 36.71 13.25 -5.88
CA GLU A 207 36.09 12.02 -5.37
C GLU A 207 36.89 11.39 -4.20
N GLN A 208 38.22 11.53 -4.22
CA GLN A 208 39.10 11.08 -3.13
C GLN A 208 38.81 11.79 -1.80
N TRP A 209 38.50 13.10 -1.82
CA TRP A 209 38.26 13.88 -0.61
C TRP A 209 36.88 13.59 0.01
N ASP A 210 35.88 13.31 -0.83
CA ASP A 210 34.56 12.91 -0.36
C ASP A 210 34.59 11.53 0.31
N ARG A 211 35.37 10.60 -0.24
CA ARG A 211 35.60 9.29 0.39
C ARG A 211 36.26 9.44 1.76
N ILE A 212 37.26 10.31 1.88
CA ILE A 212 37.91 10.62 3.17
C ILE A 212 36.87 11.15 4.16
N LYS A 213 36.05 12.13 3.79
CA LYS A 213 34.99 12.67 4.66
C LYS A 213 33.98 11.62 5.13
N LEU A 214 33.62 10.68 4.25
CA LEU A 214 32.71 9.58 4.58
C LEU A 214 33.35 8.60 5.58
N ASP A 215 34.59 8.18 5.35
CA ASP A 215 35.31 7.29 6.27
C ASP A 215 35.48 7.94 7.66
N PHE A 216 35.75 9.25 7.71
CA PHE A 216 35.79 10.02 8.96
C PHE A 216 34.42 10.13 9.64
N LEU A 217 33.33 10.28 8.87
CA LEU A 217 31.96 10.30 9.42
C LEU A 217 31.63 8.96 10.09
N ILE A 218 31.94 7.86 9.41
CA ILE A 218 31.72 6.50 9.91
C ILE A 218 32.57 6.24 11.15
N ALA A 219 33.83 6.70 11.16
CA ALA A 219 34.70 6.57 12.31
C ALA A 219 34.15 7.27 13.57
N VAL A 220 33.64 8.49 13.41
CA VAL A 220 33.01 9.24 14.50
C VAL A 220 31.72 8.55 14.96
N ALA A 221 30.91 8.04 14.04
CA ALA A 221 29.70 7.30 14.36
C ALA A 221 30.00 6.03 15.17
N LEU A 222 30.98 5.22 14.75
CA LEU A 222 31.41 4.01 15.46
C LEU A 222 31.95 4.32 16.86
N ASP A 223 32.80 5.35 16.99
CA ASP A 223 33.32 5.76 18.29
C ASP A 223 32.20 6.28 19.21
N THR A 224 31.20 6.97 18.66
CA THR A 224 30.01 7.41 19.42
C THR A 224 29.19 6.23 19.89
N VAL A 225 28.91 5.25 19.02
CA VAL A 225 28.16 4.05 19.39
C VAL A 225 28.87 3.30 20.51
N ARG A 226 30.21 3.18 20.49
CA ARG A 226 30.98 2.55 21.57
C ARG A 226 30.82 3.21 22.94
N THR A 227 30.45 4.49 23.00
CA THR A 227 30.16 5.17 24.29
C THR A 227 28.79 4.84 24.86
N TYR A 228 27.90 4.27 24.05
CA TYR A 228 26.58 3.85 24.50
C TYR A 228 26.68 2.56 25.33
N PRO A 229 25.96 2.41 26.46
CA PRO A 229 26.08 1.26 27.35
C PRO A 229 25.95 -0.11 26.67
N LYS A 230 25.19 -0.20 25.58
CA LYS A 230 24.98 -1.42 24.75
C LYS A 230 25.62 -1.37 23.37
N GLY A 231 26.42 -0.34 23.11
CA GLY A 231 27.09 -0.16 21.83
C GLY A 231 28.08 -1.28 21.52
N GLN A 232 28.65 -1.92 22.55
CA GLN A 232 29.57 -3.04 22.33
C GLN A 232 28.90 -4.23 21.65
N SER A 233 27.64 -4.54 21.98
CA SER A 233 26.87 -5.60 21.31
C SER A 233 26.61 -5.28 19.85
N PHE A 234 26.35 -4.00 19.52
CA PHE A 234 26.25 -3.54 18.14
C PHE A 234 27.57 -3.77 17.38
N ILE A 235 28.70 -3.38 17.97
CA ILE A 235 30.02 -3.54 17.36
C ILE A 235 30.35 -5.02 17.12
N GLN A 236 30.02 -5.89 18.08
CA GLN A 236 30.23 -7.33 17.96
C GLN A 236 29.43 -7.92 16.80
N SER A 237 28.13 -7.65 16.72
CA SER A 237 27.31 -8.18 15.63
C SER A 237 27.70 -7.61 14.27
N LEU A 238 28.17 -6.36 14.22
CA LEU A 238 28.73 -5.79 13.00
C LEU A 238 30.07 -6.44 12.61
N GLN A 239 30.91 -6.81 13.58
CA GLN A 239 32.12 -7.60 13.36
C GLN A 239 31.77 -8.99 12.81
N GLU A 240 30.79 -9.68 13.39
CA GLU A 240 30.33 -11.00 12.91
C GLU A 240 29.92 -10.93 11.43
N ILE A 241 29.17 -9.90 11.03
CA ILE A 241 28.76 -9.69 9.64
C ILE A 241 29.95 -9.36 8.74
N LEU A 242 30.79 -8.40 9.13
CA LEU A 242 31.83 -7.87 8.25
C LEU A 242 33.10 -8.71 8.22
N LEU A 243 33.42 -9.50 9.24
CA LEU A 243 34.61 -10.37 9.24
C LEU A 243 34.40 -11.68 8.49
N ALA A 244 33.14 -12.09 8.27
CA ALA A 244 32.83 -13.22 7.40
C ALA A 244 33.28 -12.99 5.94
N ALA A 245 33.52 -14.09 5.23
CA ALA A 245 33.78 -14.06 3.79
C ALA A 245 32.62 -13.39 3.05
N SER A 246 32.89 -12.72 1.92
CA SER A 246 31.86 -11.94 1.18
C SER A 246 30.61 -12.76 0.88
N ASP A 247 30.80 -14.04 0.54
CA ASP A 247 29.75 -14.94 0.10
C ASP A 247 28.96 -15.52 1.30
N GLU A 248 29.52 -15.43 2.51
CA GLU A 248 28.95 -15.95 3.76
C GLU A 248 28.21 -14.88 4.57
N ARG A 249 28.43 -13.58 4.32
CA ARG A 249 27.82 -12.49 5.11
C ARG A 249 26.29 -12.58 5.18
N LYS A 250 25.64 -13.00 4.09
CA LYS A 250 24.18 -13.22 4.05
C LYS A 250 23.73 -14.32 5.01
N LEU A 251 24.54 -15.38 5.18
CA LEU A 251 24.25 -16.46 6.13
C LEU A 251 24.38 -15.97 7.57
N VAL A 252 25.38 -15.15 7.87
CA VAL A 252 25.54 -14.53 9.20
C VAL A 252 24.35 -13.62 9.53
N VAL A 253 23.92 -12.78 8.60
CA VAL A 253 22.72 -11.94 8.78
C VAL A 253 21.46 -12.79 9.01
N LYS A 254 21.32 -13.92 8.30
CA LYS A 254 20.22 -14.86 8.53
C LYS A 254 20.31 -15.50 9.93
N SER A 255 21.51 -15.84 10.40
CA SER A 255 21.74 -16.35 11.75
C SER A 255 21.37 -15.32 12.81
N LEU A 256 21.81 -14.07 12.66
CA LEU A 256 21.48 -12.99 13.58
C LEU A 256 19.98 -12.69 13.64
N ASN A 257 19.28 -12.78 12.49
CA ASN A 257 17.82 -12.71 12.46
C ASN A 257 17.18 -13.87 13.23
N CYS A 258 17.71 -15.10 13.13
CA CYS A 258 17.23 -16.24 13.91
C CYS A 258 17.44 -16.02 15.41
N ASP A 259 18.62 -15.53 15.81
CA ASP A 259 18.94 -15.22 17.20
C ASP A 259 18.04 -14.11 17.77
N MET A 260 17.72 -13.12 16.94
CA MET A 260 16.74 -12.08 17.27
C MET A 260 15.38 -12.68 17.61
N GLN A 261 14.87 -13.58 16.75
CA GLN A 261 13.59 -14.25 16.98
C GLN A 261 13.62 -15.15 18.22
N ASN A 262 14.72 -15.85 18.46
CA ASN A 262 14.91 -16.64 19.68
C ASN A 262 14.93 -15.78 20.94
N PHE A 263 15.58 -14.60 20.89
CA PHE A 263 15.56 -13.64 21.99
C PHE A 263 14.14 -13.14 22.29
N ILE A 264 13.38 -12.78 21.26
CA ILE A 264 11.97 -12.35 21.38
C ILE A 264 11.14 -13.45 22.05
N ALA A 265 11.20 -14.68 21.51
CA ALA A 265 10.46 -15.82 22.04
C ALA A 265 10.83 -16.13 23.49
N THR A 266 12.11 -16.00 23.85
CA THR A 266 12.58 -16.23 25.22
C THR A 266 12.00 -15.22 26.21
N VAL A 267 11.96 -13.93 25.84
CA VAL A 267 11.37 -12.89 26.70
C VAL A 267 9.88 -13.13 26.89
N GLU A 268 9.17 -13.49 25.83
CA GLU A 268 7.75 -13.82 25.90
C GLU A 268 7.49 -15.03 26.81
N VAL A 269 8.20 -16.14 26.59
CA VAL A 269 8.09 -17.36 27.42
C VAL A 269 8.38 -17.06 28.88
N LYS A 270 9.46 -16.33 29.18
CA LYS A 270 9.85 -15.99 30.55
C LYS A 270 8.76 -15.18 31.26
N ARG A 271 8.18 -14.18 30.60
CA ARG A 271 7.13 -13.33 31.18
C ARG A 271 5.84 -14.09 31.44
N PHE A 272 5.50 -15.02 30.54
CA PHE A 272 4.38 -15.94 30.73
C PHE A 272 4.64 -17.01 31.80
N GLN A 273 5.88 -17.41 32.04
CA GLN A 273 6.27 -18.32 33.13
C GLN A 273 6.26 -17.63 34.50
N ASP A 274 6.80 -16.40 34.57
CA ASP A 274 6.83 -15.59 35.80
C ASP A 274 5.43 -15.21 36.29
N HIS A 275 4.44 -15.17 35.38
CA HIS A 275 3.04 -14.81 35.65
C HIS A 275 2.07 -15.88 35.12
N SER A 276 2.23 -17.12 35.58
CA SER A 276 1.40 -18.27 35.17
C SER A 276 -0.11 -18.02 35.32
N LEU A 277 -0.52 -17.34 36.41
CA LEU A 277 -1.91 -16.98 36.65
C LEU A 277 -2.46 -15.99 35.62
N PHE A 278 -1.66 -14.99 35.23
CA PHE A 278 -2.02 -14.04 34.18
C PHE A 278 -2.17 -14.76 32.83
N LYS A 279 -1.26 -15.69 32.52
CA LYS A 279 -1.31 -16.50 31.30
C LYS A 279 -2.62 -17.28 31.19
N GLU A 280 -2.95 -18.03 32.24
CA GLU A 280 -4.15 -18.86 32.28
C GLU A 280 -5.41 -18.01 32.09
N LYS A 281 -5.52 -16.91 32.83
CA LYS A 281 -6.66 -15.99 32.75
C LYS A 281 -6.74 -15.29 31.40
N TYR A 282 -5.61 -14.89 30.82
CA TYR A 282 -5.55 -14.31 29.48
C TYR A 282 -6.06 -15.27 28.42
N HIS A 283 -5.58 -16.52 28.40
CA HIS A 283 -6.05 -17.52 27.43
C HIS A 283 -7.54 -17.82 27.59
N LYS A 284 -8.01 -17.93 28.84
CA LYS A 284 -9.44 -18.11 29.12
C LYS A 284 -10.27 -16.93 28.62
N LEU A 285 -9.84 -15.69 28.91
CA LEU A 285 -10.52 -14.48 28.45
C LEU A 285 -10.53 -14.38 26.92
N ASN A 286 -9.39 -14.63 26.27
CA ASN A 286 -9.28 -14.60 24.80
C ASN A 286 -10.14 -15.70 24.15
N SER A 287 -10.27 -16.86 24.78
CA SER A 287 -11.17 -17.93 24.31
C SER A 287 -12.64 -17.52 24.43
N LEU A 288 -13.05 -16.93 25.56
CA LEU A 288 -14.42 -16.44 25.77
C LEU A 288 -14.79 -15.29 24.80
N LEU A 289 -13.81 -14.46 24.45
CA LEU A 289 -13.99 -13.30 23.55
C LEU A 289 -13.47 -13.57 22.12
N SER A 290 -13.29 -14.84 21.76
CA SER A 290 -12.90 -15.25 20.41
C SER A 290 -13.99 -14.87 19.40
N LEU A 291 -13.62 -14.58 18.16
CA LEU A 291 -14.57 -14.33 17.08
C LEU A 291 -15.14 -15.63 16.48
N GLU A 292 -14.67 -16.80 16.91
CA GLU A 292 -14.98 -18.10 16.28
C GLU A 292 -16.25 -18.79 16.80
N PHE A 293 -16.67 -18.50 18.03
CA PHE A 293 -17.74 -19.22 18.72
C PHE A 293 -18.88 -18.29 19.12
N SER A 294 -20.10 -18.81 19.27
CA SER A 294 -21.23 -18.08 19.84
C SER A 294 -21.05 -17.84 21.34
N LYS A 295 -21.66 -16.78 21.87
CA LYS A 295 -21.50 -16.36 23.26
C LYS A 295 -22.81 -16.57 24.01
N ASP A 296 -22.70 -16.87 25.30
CA ASP A 296 -23.83 -17.04 26.20
C ASP A 296 -23.78 -16.03 27.36
N THR A 297 -24.88 -15.95 28.13
CA THR A 297 -25.00 -15.04 29.27
C THR A 297 -23.96 -15.36 30.36
N VAL A 298 -23.61 -16.64 30.52
CA VAL A 298 -22.59 -17.09 31.48
C VAL A 298 -21.21 -16.59 31.05
N GLY A 299 -20.88 -16.69 29.77
CA GLY A 299 -19.68 -16.16 29.15
C GLY A 299 -19.57 -14.64 29.28
N GLN A 300 -20.68 -13.91 29.19
CA GLN A 300 -20.71 -12.46 29.40
C GLN A 300 -20.24 -12.07 30.81
N ILE A 301 -20.81 -12.70 31.84
CA ILE A 301 -20.48 -12.44 33.24
C ILE A 301 -19.04 -12.89 33.53
N ASN A 302 -18.67 -14.09 33.07
CA ASN A 302 -17.33 -14.65 33.29
C ASN A 302 -16.24 -13.80 32.64
N SER A 303 -16.45 -13.33 31.41
CA SER A 303 -15.50 -12.46 30.72
C SER A 303 -15.39 -11.08 31.37
N GLN A 304 -16.49 -10.50 31.84
CA GLN A 304 -16.48 -9.24 32.59
C GLN A 304 -15.67 -9.35 33.89
N ASN A 305 -15.90 -10.42 34.67
CA ASN A 305 -15.15 -10.67 35.91
C ASN A 305 -13.65 -10.89 35.62
N LEU A 306 -13.33 -11.68 34.58
CA LEU A 306 -11.94 -11.90 34.16
C LEU A 306 -11.25 -10.60 33.72
N ILE A 307 -11.94 -9.69 33.03
CA ILE A 307 -11.38 -8.37 32.68
C ILE A 307 -11.01 -7.60 33.95
N ALA A 308 -11.90 -7.53 34.95
CA ALA A 308 -11.63 -6.85 36.21
C ALA A 308 -10.44 -7.47 36.96
N GLU A 309 -10.37 -8.79 37.04
CA GLU A 309 -9.25 -9.52 37.64
C GLU A 309 -7.93 -9.25 36.92
N MET A 310 -7.94 -9.24 35.58
CA MET A 310 -6.75 -8.95 34.77
C MET A 310 -6.26 -7.51 34.96
N ARG A 311 -7.17 -6.55 35.10
CA ARG A 311 -6.82 -5.14 35.40
C ARG A 311 -6.16 -5.00 36.78
N ASN A 312 -6.64 -5.73 37.78
CA ASN A 312 -6.02 -5.76 39.12
C ASN A 312 -4.63 -6.41 39.08
N LEU A 313 -4.47 -7.54 38.38
CA LEU A 313 -3.16 -8.17 38.23
C LEU A 313 -2.14 -7.24 37.57
N ILE A 314 -2.56 -6.46 36.57
CA ILE A 314 -1.69 -5.48 35.90
C ILE A 314 -1.34 -4.31 36.84
N SER A 315 -2.28 -3.84 37.66
CA SER A 315 -2.01 -2.72 38.57
C SER A 315 -1.05 -3.11 39.70
N GLU A 316 -1.12 -4.37 40.16
CA GLU A 316 -0.23 -4.93 41.19
C GLU A 316 1.17 -5.28 40.66
N ASN A 317 1.31 -5.52 39.35
CA ASN A 317 2.56 -5.99 38.73
C ASN A 317 3.05 -5.05 37.63
N PRO A 318 4.00 -4.14 37.92
CA PRO A 318 4.54 -3.20 36.94
C PRO A 318 5.13 -3.85 35.68
N SER A 319 5.63 -5.09 35.77
CA SER A 319 6.14 -5.85 34.61
C SER A 319 5.07 -6.23 33.60
N LEU A 320 3.80 -6.23 33.97
CA LEU A 320 2.65 -6.54 33.10
C LEU A 320 2.01 -5.28 32.50
N THR A 321 2.53 -4.09 32.79
CA THR A 321 1.96 -2.81 32.32
C THR A 321 1.71 -2.80 30.81
N TYR A 322 2.62 -3.38 30.04
CA TYR A 322 2.52 -3.43 28.58
C TYR A 322 1.52 -4.47 28.05
N ALA A 323 1.12 -5.44 28.88
CA ALA A 323 0.04 -6.37 28.54
C ALA A 323 -1.35 -5.69 28.57
N SER A 324 -1.45 -4.48 29.14
CA SER A 324 -2.69 -3.70 29.19
C SER A 324 -3.28 -3.39 27.82
N VAL A 325 -2.46 -3.33 26.76
CA VAL A 325 -2.90 -3.12 25.38
C VAL A 325 -3.77 -4.29 24.88
N LYS A 326 -3.36 -5.53 25.17
CA LYS A 326 -4.14 -6.72 24.83
C LYS A 326 -5.46 -6.76 25.60
N ILE A 327 -5.47 -6.30 26.86
CA ILE A 327 -6.69 -6.21 27.66
C ILE A 327 -7.59 -5.07 27.19
N ASP A 328 -7.05 -3.91 26.79
CA ASP A 328 -7.81 -2.81 26.19
C ASP A 328 -8.55 -3.29 24.92
N ALA A 329 -7.89 -4.08 24.07
CA ALA A 329 -8.50 -4.66 22.87
C ALA A 329 -9.60 -5.71 23.18
N LEU A 330 -9.35 -6.62 24.14
CA LEU A 330 -10.35 -7.61 24.54
C LEU A 330 -11.56 -6.96 25.24
N GLU A 331 -11.34 -5.95 26.07
CA GLU A 331 -12.42 -5.18 26.69
C GLU A 331 -13.22 -4.40 25.64
N ALA A 332 -12.57 -3.83 24.62
CA ALA A 332 -13.25 -3.23 23.48
C ALA A 332 -14.15 -4.25 22.76
N ARG A 333 -13.66 -5.48 22.50
CA ARG A 333 -14.49 -6.57 21.95
C ARG A 333 -15.66 -6.92 22.85
N TRP A 334 -15.46 -7.00 24.16
CA TRP A 334 -16.55 -7.26 25.12
C TRP A 334 -17.63 -6.19 25.02
N HIS A 335 -17.26 -4.92 24.89
CA HIS A 335 -18.20 -3.82 24.67
C HIS A 335 -18.92 -3.94 23.32
N VAL A 336 -18.25 -4.37 22.25
CA VAL A 336 -18.90 -4.69 20.97
C VAL A 336 -19.90 -5.83 21.17
N PHE A 337 -19.54 -6.94 21.79
CA PHE A 337 -20.47 -8.05 22.01
C PHE A 337 -21.64 -7.67 22.92
N SER A 338 -21.51 -6.61 23.72
CA SER A 338 -22.54 -6.10 24.62
C SER A 338 -23.39 -4.96 24.03
N GLY A 339 -23.23 -4.62 22.75
CA GLY A 339 -23.98 -3.52 22.11
C GLY A 339 -23.50 -2.10 22.45
N ASN A 340 -22.38 -1.97 23.17
CA ASN A 340 -21.85 -0.71 23.67
C ASN A 340 -20.83 -0.07 22.72
N SER A 341 -21.23 0.21 21.48
CA SER A 341 -20.33 0.64 20.39
C SER A 341 -19.49 1.89 20.69
N LYS A 342 -20.03 2.86 21.44
CA LYS A 342 -19.27 4.08 21.81
C LYS A 342 -18.08 3.79 22.71
N GLU A 343 -18.29 2.95 23.71
CA GLU A 343 -17.23 2.62 24.68
C GLU A 343 -16.21 1.66 24.05
N ALA A 344 -16.68 0.73 23.22
CA ALA A 344 -15.81 -0.10 22.39
C ALA A 344 -14.84 0.74 21.55
N VAL A 345 -15.33 1.75 20.81
CA VAL A 345 -14.46 2.58 19.95
C VAL A 345 -13.45 3.39 20.76
N LYS A 346 -13.79 3.89 21.96
CA LYS A 346 -12.82 4.58 22.83
C LYS A 346 -11.71 3.65 23.30
N LEU A 347 -12.06 2.43 23.71
CA LEU A 347 -11.09 1.43 24.15
C LEU A 347 -10.24 0.92 22.98
N TYR A 348 -10.82 0.73 21.80
CA TYR A 348 -10.09 0.44 20.57
C TYR A 348 -9.11 1.55 20.21
N GLN A 349 -9.52 2.81 20.29
CA GLN A 349 -8.61 3.94 20.07
C GLN A 349 -7.45 3.94 21.06
N LYS A 350 -7.74 3.68 22.34
CA LYS A 350 -6.70 3.56 23.38
C LYS A 350 -5.76 2.37 23.12
N ALA A 351 -6.29 1.22 22.73
CA ALA A 351 -5.51 0.03 22.37
C ALA A 351 -4.62 0.30 21.16
N PHE A 352 -5.18 0.90 20.10
CA PHE A 352 -4.48 1.30 18.88
C PHE A 352 -3.33 2.28 19.20
N ASP A 353 -3.62 3.36 19.91
CA ASP A 353 -2.63 4.38 20.28
C ASP A 353 -1.43 3.81 21.07
N ASN A 354 -1.63 2.70 21.78
CA ASN A 354 -0.60 2.05 22.59
C ASN A 354 0.03 0.82 21.91
N SER A 355 -0.45 0.40 20.73
CA SER A 355 -0.02 -0.82 20.02
C SER A 355 0.88 -0.60 18.80
N LEU A 356 0.88 0.60 18.21
CA LEU A 356 1.49 0.90 16.91
C LEU A 356 2.92 0.38 16.70
N PHE A 357 3.74 0.33 17.74
CA PHE A 357 5.14 -0.13 17.67
C PHE A 357 5.45 -1.33 18.58
N SER A 358 4.41 -1.94 19.16
CA SER A 358 4.53 -3.03 20.11
C SER A 358 3.80 -4.30 19.68
N CYS A 359 2.82 -4.17 18.77
CA CYS A 359 1.89 -5.24 18.45
C CYS A 359 2.38 -6.33 17.50
N GLY A 360 3.45 -6.09 16.74
CA GLY A 360 3.89 -7.05 15.74
C GLY A 360 2.77 -7.46 14.79
N ASP A 361 2.68 -8.77 14.58
CA ASP A 361 1.80 -9.47 13.64
C ASP A 361 0.31 -9.40 14.00
N THR A 362 -0.04 -9.00 15.23
CA THR A 362 -1.45 -8.84 15.62
C THR A 362 -2.00 -7.44 15.35
N LEU A 363 -1.14 -6.46 15.06
CA LEU A 363 -1.55 -5.08 14.77
C LEU A 363 -2.54 -4.97 13.60
N PRO A 364 -2.38 -5.71 12.47
CA PRO A 364 -3.37 -5.70 11.38
C PRO A 364 -4.77 -6.07 11.84
N ASN A 365 -4.91 -7.13 12.64
CA ASN A 365 -6.20 -7.60 13.12
C ASN A 365 -6.86 -6.60 14.06
N LEU A 366 -6.07 -5.97 14.95
CA LEU A 366 -6.56 -4.88 15.78
C LEU A 366 -7.04 -3.70 14.94
N ILE A 367 -6.27 -3.30 13.92
CA ILE A 367 -6.66 -2.19 13.03
C ILE A 367 -7.95 -2.53 12.26
N LYS A 368 -8.14 -3.76 11.78
CA LYS A 368 -9.38 -4.22 11.13
C LYS A 368 -10.59 -4.06 12.05
N GLU A 369 -10.48 -4.52 13.29
CA GLU A 369 -11.53 -4.39 14.30
C GLU A 369 -11.84 -2.91 14.60
N CYS A 370 -10.80 -2.09 14.77
CA CYS A 370 -10.92 -0.65 14.98
C CYS A 370 -11.62 0.06 13.81
N LEU A 371 -11.22 -0.24 12.57
CA LEU A 371 -11.80 0.34 11.35
C LEU A 371 -13.29 0.00 11.26
N ALA A 372 -13.63 -1.27 11.40
CA ALA A 372 -15.01 -1.74 11.30
C ALA A 372 -15.90 -1.16 12.40
N ALA A 373 -15.47 -1.23 13.67
CA ALA A 373 -16.24 -0.70 14.80
C ALA A 373 -16.45 0.82 14.72
N THR A 374 -15.40 1.56 14.32
CA THR A 374 -15.47 3.02 14.21
C THR A 374 -16.34 3.46 13.04
N ALA A 375 -16.21 2.80 11.88
CA ALA A 375 -16.99 3.12 10.69
C ALA A 375 -18.47 2.77 10.87
N TYR A 376 -18.77 1.63 11.50
CA TYR A 376 -20.14 1.24 11.85
C TYR A 376 -20.81 2.28 12.75
N LEU A 377 -20.12 2.72 13.81
CA LEU A 377 -20.61 3.75 14.72
C LEU A 377 -20.93 5.07 13.98
N GLN A 378 -20.06 5.52 13.07
CA GLN A 378 -20.27 6.75 12.29
C GLN A 378 -21.46 6.64 11.33
N SER A 379 -21.53 5.53 10.58
CA SER A 379 -22.59 5.28 9.60
C SER A 379 -23.97 5.14 10.26
N PHE A 380 -24.05 4.47 11.42
CA PHE A 380 -25.32 4.20 12.09
C PHE A 380 -25.82 5.37 12.95
N GLU A 381 -24.94 6.03 13.70
CA GLU A 381 -25.33 7.19 14.51
C GLU A 381 -25.42 8.51 13.71
N LYS A 382 -25.08 8.48 12.42
CA LYS A 382 -24.97 9.67 11.54
C LYS A 382 -24.15 10.78 12.19
N SER A 383 -23.15 10.41 12.99
CA SER A 383 -22.33 11.35 13.74
C SER A 383 -20.88 11.24 13.28
N LYS A 384 -20.27 12.37 12.90
CA LYS A 384 -18.83 12.44 12.58
C LYS A 384 -17.96 12.47 13.85
N PHE A 385 -18.31 11.65 14.84
CA PHE A 385 -17.74 11.72 16.18
C PHE A 385 -16.24 11.38 16.20
N ASN A 386 -15.73 10.58 15.25
CA ASN A 386 -14.34 10.06 15.26
C ASN A 386 -13.65 10.03 13.87
N THR A 387 -13.91 11.00 12.99
CA THR A 387 -13.31 11.05 11.64
C THR A 387 -11.78 11.09 11.69
N SER A 388 -11.20 11.73 12.72
CA SER A 388 -9.75 11.73 12.97
C SER A 388 -9.20 10.34 13.27
N PHE A 389 -9.95 9.49 13.99
CA PHE A 389 -9.49 8.14 14.33
C PHE A 389 -9.46 7.23 13.10
N LEU A 390 -10.48 7.27 12.22
CA LEU A 390 -10.43 6.55 10.94
C LEU A 390 -9.24 7.00 10.07
N SER A 391 -8.95 8.30 10.06
CA SER A 391 -7.79 8.83 9.32
C SER A 391 -6.48 8.30 9.89
N HIS A 392 -6.35 8.22 11.22
CA HIS A 392 -5.17 7.63 11.87
C HIS A 392 -5.01 6.13 11.59
N LEU A 393 -6.10 5.37 11.58
CA LEU A 393 -6.09 3.95 11.23
C LEU A 393 -5.62 3.77 9.77
N LYS A 394 -6.15 4.56 8.83
CA LYS A 394 -5.71 4.57 7.43
C LYS A 394 -4.22 4.90 7.29
N ILE A 395 -3.76 5.94 7.99
CA ILE A 395 -2.33 6.32 8.01
C ILE A 395 -1.46 5.16 8.51
N ALA A 396 -1.87 4.50 9.60
CA ALA A 396 -1.14 3.35 10.12
C ALA A 396 -1.12 2.20 9.11
N CYS A 397 -2.25 1.84 8.49
CA CYS A 397 -2.27 0.82 7.45
C CYS A 397 -1.27 1.12 6.33
N THR A 398 -1.25 2.37 5.85
CA THR A 398 -0.32 2.80 4.80
C THR A 398 1.14 2.73 5.25
N ASN A 399 1.46 3.23 6.44
CA ASN A 399 2.84 3.31 6.90
C ASN A 399 3.45 1.95 7.23
N PHE A 400 2.66 1.03 7.78
CA PHE A 400 3.12 -0.33 8.13
C PHE A 400 3.00 -1.31 6.96
N GLY A 401 2.55 -0.87 5.78
CA GLY A 401 2.41 -1.72 4.60
C GLY A 401 1.23 -2.69 4.64
N TYR A 402 0.25 -2.48 5.52
CA TYR A 402 -0.98 -3.29 5.58
C TYR A 402 -2.00 -2.90 4.52
N ASP A 403 -2.00 -1.63 4.13
CA ASP A 403 -2.77 -1.10 3.00
C ASP A 403 -1.86 -0.26 2.11
N MET A 404 -2.21 -0.14 0.84
CA MET A 404 -1.48 0.78 -0.03
C MET A 404 -1.79 2.22 0.35
N ALA A 405 -0.81 3.12 0.17
CA ALA A 405 -1.12 4.54 0.12
C ALA A 405 -2.15 4.77 -0.98
N ALA A 406 -3.24 5.51 -0.67
CA ALA A 406 -4.12 5.99 -1.72
C ALA A 406 -3.25 6.74 -2.71
N VAL A 407 -3.18 6.23 -3.94
CA VAL A 407 -2.35 6.86 -4.95
C VAL A 407 -2.92 8.26 -5.17
N ASP A 408 -2.08 9.29 -5.26
CA ASP A 408 -2.48 10.66 -5.60
C ASP A 408 -3.03 10.70 -7.05
N ILE A 409 -4.18 10.05 -7.31
CA ILE A 409 -4.79 9.85 -8.63
C ILE A 409 -6.00 10.77 -8.78
N GLU A 410 -5.84 12.06 -8.55
CA GLU A 410 -6.82 13.02 -9.09
C GLU A 410 -6.14 14.03 -10.01
N PRO A 411 -5.85 13.64 -11.27
CA PRO A 411 -5.39 14.57 -12.30
C PRO A 411 -6.41 15.69 -12.56
N HIS A 412 -7.71 15.39 -12.47
CA HIS A 412 -8.77 16.38 -12.71
C HIS A 412 -8.85 17.46 -11.62
N LEU A 413 -8.29 17.22 -10.42
CA LEU A 413 -8.15 18.21 -9.37
C LEU A 413 -6.77 18.86 -9.31
N LYS A 414 -5.76 18.43 -10.10
CA LYS A 414 -4.45 19.11 -10.15
C LYS A 414 -4.59 20.60 -10.47
N LYS A 415 -5.47 20.95 -11.43
CA LYS A 415 -5.71 22.36 -11.81
C LYS A 415 -6.45 23.19 -10.75
N GLU A 416 -7.32 22.60 -9.92
CA GLU A 416 -7.96 23.31 -8.80
C GLU A 416 -7.08 23.35 -7.53
N ARG A 417 -6.22 22.35 -7.34
CA ARG A 417 -5.32 22.19 -6.18
C ARG A 417 -4.08 23.06 -6.24
N GLU A 418 -3.64 23.48 -7.43
CA GLU A 418 -2.52 24.41 -7.59
C GLU A 418 -2.81 25.78 -6.96
N ASN A 419 -4.08 26.16 -6.81
CA ASN A 419 -4.49 27.44 -6.22
C ASN A 419 -4.71 27.43 -4.69
N LYS A 420 -4.56 26.29 -4.00
CA LYS A 420 -4.67 26.23 -2.52
C LYS A 420 -3.39 25.69 -1.88
N SER A 421 -2.63 26.64 -1.36
CA SER A 421 -1.41 26.47 -0.57
C SER A 421 -1.42 25.36 0.50
N LYS A 422 -0.24 24.73 0.66
CA LYS A 422 0.31 24.04 1.86
C LYS A 422 -0.27 22.70 2.35
N ASN A 423 -1.41 22.21 1.88
CA ASN A 423 -1.96 20.90 2.31
C ASN A 423 -1.94 19.82 1.21
N ARG A 424 -0.81 19.66 0.50
CA ARG A 424 -0.61 18.59 -0.51
C ARG A 424 -0.69 17.17 0.06
N ILE A 425 -0.54 17.03 1.37
CA ILE A 425 -0.25 15.76 2.04
C ILE A 425 -1.54 15.08 2.56
N LEU A 426 -2.62 15.83 2.81
CA LEU A 426 -3.80 15.29 3.50
C LEU A 426 -4.74 14.49 2.59
N SER A 427 -4.73 14.65 1.27
CA SER A 427 -5.69 13.97 0.39
C SER A 427 -5.52 12.45 0.33
N ALA A 428 -4.29 11.94 0.29
CA ALA A 428 -4.02 10.50 0.30
C ALA A 428 -4.44 9.82 1.62
N TYR A 429 -4.47 10.57 2.72
CA TYR A 429 -4.86 10.10 4.05
C TYR A 429 -6.28 10.52 4.46
N THR A 430 -7.02 11.18 3.57
CA THR A 430 -8.43 11.49 3.79
C THR A 430 -9.22 10.21 3.58
N VAL A 431 -10.08 9.86 4.54
CA VAL A 431 -11.02 8.75 4.43
C VAL A 431 -12.11 9.16 3.44
N ALA A 432 -12.24 8.45 2.34
CA ALA A 432 -13.31 8.65 1.37
C ALA A 432 -14.62 8.04 1.89
N ASP A 433 -15.76 8.62 1.49
CA ASP A 433 -17.09 8.16 1.92
C ASP A 433 -17.32 6.66 1.61
N TRP A 434 -16.77 6.17 0.50
CA TRP A 434 -16.88 4.76 0.11
C TRP A 434 -16.01 3.84 0.99
N GLU A 435 -14.85 4.31 1.49
CA GLU A 435 -13.98 3.55 2.40
C GLU A 435 -14.67 3.38 3.75
N GLU A 436 -15.28 4.45 4.27
CA GLU A 436 -16.06 4.40 5.50
C GLU A 436 -17.24 3.42 5.36
N GLN A 437 -18.00 3.51 4.28
CA GLN A 437 -19.12 2.59 4.03
C GLN A 437 -18.65 1.14 3.89
N MET A 438 -17.51 0.90 3.24
CA MET A 438 -16.90 -0.41 3.12
C MET A 438 -16.57 -0.99 4.51
N TRP A 439 -15.79 -0.25 5.32
CA TRP A 439 -15.43 -0.69 6.68
C TRP A 439 -16.65 -0.89 7.58
N ALA A 440 -17.65 -0.01 7.47
CA ALA A 440 -18.88 -0.12 8.24
C ALA A 440 -19.64 -1.41 7.92
N LYS A 441 -19.69 -1.82 6.64
CA LYS A 441 -20.31 -3.09 6.22
C LYS A 441 -19.56 -4.30 6.77
N TYR A 442 -18.23 -4.25 6.78
CA TYR A 442 -17.39 -5.34 7.32
C TYR A 442 -17.58 -5.59 8.81
N PHE A 443 -18.13 -4.62 9.56
CA PHE A 443 -18.49 -4.82 10.96
C PHE A 443 -19.34 -6.06 11.19
N GLN A 444 -20.29 -6.36 10.31
CA GLN A 444 -21.19 -7.52 10.48
C GLN A 444 -20.53 -8.85 10.17
N TRP A 445 -19.43 -8.83 9.42
CA TRP A 445 -18.64 -10.03 9.15
C TRP A 445 -17.66 -10.32 10.28
N ILE A 446 -17.08 -9.27 10.87
CA ILE A 446 -16.20 -9.41 12.03
C ILE A 446 -17.02 -9.70 13.29
N PHE A 447 -18.14 -9.00 13.49
CA PHE A 447 -18.99 -9.01 14.68
C PHE A 447 -20.43 -9.38 14.30
N SER A 448 -20.64 -10.59 13.80
CA SER A 448 -21.98 -11.09 13.49
C SER A 448 -22.87 -11.19 14.74
N SER A 449 -24.18 -11.13 14.56
CA SER A 449 -25.13 -11.28 15.67
C SER A 449 -25.02 -12.65 16.35
N GLU A 450 -24.61 -13.68 15.61
CA GLU A 450 -24.41 -15.06 16.10
C GLU A 450 -23.25 -15.16 17.11
N ILE A 451 -22.30 -14.23 17.04
CA ILE A 451 -21.12 -14.21 17.90
C ILE A 451 -21.17 -13.13 18.99
N CYS A 452 -22.25 -12.34 19.07
CA CYS A 452 -22.46 -11.37 20.16
C CYS A 452 -23.11 -12.03 21.38
N PHE A 453 -23.17 -11.32 22.52
CA PHE A 453 -23.90 -11.83 23.68
C PHE A 453 -25.41 -11.89 23.39
N PRO A 454 -26.18 -12.71 24.13
CA PRO A 454 -27.62 -12.79 23.97
C PRO A 454 -28.30 -11.41 24.00
N ASP A 455 -29.37 -11.26 23.23
CA ASP A 455 -30.18 -10.03 23.10
C ASP A 455 -29.48 -8.83 22.42
N VAL A 456 -28.23 -8.97 21.98
CA VAL A 456 -27.52 -7.93 21.20
C VAL A 456 -27.75 -8.14 19.72
N GLU A 457 -28.58 -7.28 19.13
CA GLU A 457 -28.79 -7.22 17.70
C GLU A 457 -28.22 -5.92 17.12
N TYR A 458 -27.24 -6.06 16.22
CA TYR A 458 -26.78 -4.97 15.40
C TYR A 458 -27.69 -4.82 14.18
N SER A 459 -28.14 -3.59 13.94
CA SER A 459 -28.90 -3.28 12.72
C SER A 459 -28.04 -3.61 11.51
N SER A 460 -28.57 -4.46 10.61
CA SER A 460 -27.94 -4.73 9.34
C SER A 460 -27.77 -3.41 8.58
N LEU A 461 -26.53 -3.05 8.22
CA LEU A 461 -26.38 -2.06 7.16
C LEU A 461 -27.02 -2.70 5.95
N PRO A 462 -27.90 -1.99 5.22
CA PRO A 462 -28.59 -2.58 4.09
C PRO A 462 -27.55 -3.21 3.17
N ALA A 463 -27.53 -4.55 3.13
CA ALA A 463 -26.72 -5.28 2.18
C ALA A 463 -27.14 -4.75 0.81
N GLU A 464 -26.24 -4.09 0.09
CA GLU A 464 -26.45 -3.91 -1.33
C GLU A 464 -26.29 -5.32 -1.88
N ILE A 465 -27.40 -6.04 -1.97
CA ILE A 465 -27.43 -7.49 -2.17
C ILE A 465 -26.34 -7.84 -3.20
N PRO A 466 -25.41 -8.74 -2.86
CA PRO A 466 -24.44 -9.24 -3.83
C PRO A 466 -25.18 -9.63 -5.10
N TYR A 467 -24.51 -9.68 -6.23
CA TYR A 467 -25.03 -10.07 -7.54
C TYR A 467 -25.71 -11.48 -7.60
N PHE A 468 -26.11 -12.09 -6.47
CA PHE A 468 -26.42 -13.50 -6.27
C PHE A 468 -27.77 -13.81 -5.58
N SER A 469 -28.49 -12.87 -4.97
CA SER A 469 -29.80 -13.19 -4.35
C SER A 469 -30.97 -12.43 -4.97
N TYR A 470 -31.30 -12.81 -6.21
CA TYR A 470 -32.41 -12.22 -6.98
C TYR A 470 -33.78 -12.81 -6.66
N LYS A 471 -33.82 -13.95 -5.94
CA LYS A 471 -35.04 -14.74 -5.76
C LYS A 471 -36.14 -14.03 -4.94
N ASN A 472 -35.79 -12.98 -4.17
CA ASN A 472 -36.72 -12.29 -3.27
C ASN A 472 -36.81 -10.77 -3.48
N LEU A 473 -36.43 -10.26 -4.67
CA LEU A 473 -36.49 -8.82 -4.93
C LEU A 473 -37.92 -8.35 -5.16
N ASN A 474 -38.39 -7.44 -4.30
CA ASN A 474 -39.60 -6.68 -4.55
C ASN A 474 -39.31 -5.60 -5.62
N ILE A 475 -39.53 -5.94 -6.89
CA ILE A 475 -39.32 -5.02 -8.00
C ILE A 475 -40.60 -4.21 -8.22
N PRO A 476 -40.59 -2.88 -7.96
CA PRO A 476 -41.78 -2.05 -8.15
C PRO A 476 -42.22 -2.06 -9.62
N LYS A 477 -43.52 -1.88 -9.86
CA LYS A 477 -44.05 -1.68 -11.22
C LYS A 477 -43.64 -0.30 -11.73
N PRO A 478 -43.29 -0.17 -13.01
CA PRO A 478 -42.95 1.13 -13.60
C PRO A 478 -44.16 2.08 -13.61
N ASP A 479 -43.94 3.30 -13.16
CA ASP A 479 -44.82 4.45 -13.34
C ASP A 479 -44.53 5.09 -14.70
N TYR A 480 -45.40 4.79 -15.67
CA TYR A 480 -45.31 5.34 -17.02
C TYR A 480 -45.80 6.80 -17.12
N LYS A 481 -46.66 7.26 -16.20
CA LYS A 481 -47.17 8.65 -16.24
C LYS A 481 -46.08 9.63 -15.83
N ASN A 482 -45.30 9.24 -14.81
CA ASN A 482 -44.13 9.99 -14.37
C ASN A 482 -42.87 9.17 -14.66
N SER A 483 -42.57 8.99 -15.94
CA SER A 483 -41.50 8.12 -16.44
C SER A 483 -40.09 8.45 -15.87
N ASN A 484 -39.88 9.69 -15.41
CA ASN A 484 -38.66 10.18 -14.77
C ASN A 484 -38.63 10.02 -13.23
N ASN A 485 -39.63 9.37 -12.62
CA ASN A 485 -39.65 9.09 -11.18
C ASN A 485 -38.48 8.20 -10.76
N LYS A 486 -38.21 8.19 -9.44
CA LYS A 486 -37.22 7.30 -8.84
C LYS A 486 -37.89 6.07 -8.25
N ILE A 487 -37.29 4.91 -8.46
CA ILE A 487 -37.61 3.65 -7.79
C ILE A 487 -36.53 3.32 -6.78
N THR A 488 -36.91 2.54 -5.77
CA THR A 488 -35.97 1.94 -4.84
C THR A 488 -35.71 0.52 -5.30
N LEU A 489 -34.49 0.24 -5.75
CA LEU A 489 -34.00 -1.10 -6.04
C LEU A 489 -32.78 -1.34 -5.15
N PHE A 490 -32.69 -2.50 -4.48
CA PHE A 490 -31.53 -2.84 -3.63
C PHE A 490 -31.22 -1.77 -2.57
N ASN A 491 -32.25 -1.17 -1.96
CA ASN A 491 -32.14 -0.05 -1.03
C ASN A 491 -31.51 1.24 -1.63
N ARG A 492 -31.33 1.31 -2.94
CA ARG A 492 -30.85 2.49 -3.67
C ARG A 492 -32.00 3.17 -4.40
N LYS A 493 -32.17 4.47 -4.15
CA LYS A 493 -33.14 5.31 -4.87
C LYS A 493 -32.51 5.79 -6.18
N MET A 494 -33.00 5.31 -7.31
CA MET A 494 -32.45 5.62 -8.63
C MET A 494 -33.57 5.91 -9.64
N PRO A 495 -33.28 6.64 -10.73
CA PRO A 495 -34.23 6.83 -11.81
C PRO A 495 -34.78 5.50 -12.36
N GLN A 496 -36.07 5.45 -12.69
CA GLN A 496 -36.71 4.25 -13.23
C GLN A 496 -35.98 3.68 -14.44
N LEU A 497 -35.64 4.54 -15.40
CA LEU A 497 -34.93 4.12 -16.61
C LEU A 497 -33.61 3.42 -16.27
N VAL A 498 -32.81 4.02 -15.39
CA VAL A 498 -31.53 3.47 -14.93
C VAL A 498 -31.73 2.14 -14.20
N GLY A 499 -32.72 2.06 -13.30
CA GLY A 499 -33.00 0.86 -12.53
C GLY A 499 -33.45 -0.33 -13.39
N TYR A 500 -34.37 -0.13 -14.34
CA TYR A 500 -34.79 -1.21 -15.24
C TYR A 500 -33.71 -1.57 -16.28
N SER A 501 -32.84 -0.63 -16.67
CA SER A 501 -31.62 -0.95 -17.43
C SER A 501 -30.68 -1.86 -16.63
N TRP A 502 -30.56 -1.67 -15.32
CA TRP A 502 -29.75 -2.53 -14.45
C TRP A 502 -30.29 -3.97 -14.41
N LEU A 503 -31.61 -4.11 -14.31
CA LEU A 503 -32.33 -5.39 -14.28
C LEU A 503 -32.36 -6.12 -15.64
N HIS A 504 -32.08 -5.44 -16.75
CA HIS A 504 -32.02 -6.06 -18.09
C HIS A 504 -30.93 -7.14 -18.14
N GLY A 505 -31.17 -8.28 -18.79
CA GLY A 505 -30.20 -9.37 -18.88
C GLY A 505 -30.04 -10.22 -17.62
N MET A 506 -30.91 -10.06 -16.62
CA MET A 506 -30.99 -11.00 -15.49
C MET A 506 -31.53 -12.37 -15.95
N PRO A 507 -30.95 -13.49 -15.47
CA PRO A 507 -31.39 -14.83 -15.86
C PRO A 507 -32.81 -15.16 -15.35
N GLY A 508 -33.57 -15.93 -16.14
CA GLY A 508 -34.91 -16.43 -15.80
C GLY A 508 -36.04 -15.89 -16.70
N GLU A 509 -37.30 -16.24 -16.38
CA GLU A 509 -38.52 -15.91 -17.17
C GLU A 509 -38.82 -14.40 -17.37
N LEU A 510 -37.95 -13.52 -16.84
CA LEU A 510 -38.14 -12.08 -16.78
C LEU A 510 -37.19 -11.29 -17.69
N GLN A 511 -36.27 -11.94 -18.39
CA GLN A 511 -35.25 -11.28 -19.23
C GLN A 511 -35.88 -10.31 -20.25
N ASP A 512 -36.91 -10.76 -20.99
CA ASP A 512 -37.61 -9.93 -21.99
C ASP A 512 -38.54 -8.86 -21.38
N ARG A 513 -38.86 -8.98 -20.08
CA ARG A 513 -39.82 -8.09 -19.42
C ARG A 513 -39.22 -6.70 -19.20
N TYR A 514 -37.97 -6.62 -18.77
CA TYR A 514 -37.35 -5.35 -18.42
C TYR A 514 -37.00 -4.51 -19.64
N LEU A 515 -36.59 -5.13 -20.75
CA LEU A 515 -36.40 -4.42 -22.02
C LEU A 515 -37.71 -3.75 -22.48
N LYS A 516 -38.85 -4.43 -22.33
CA LYS A 516 -40.19 -3.87 -22.62
C LYS A 516 -40.53 -2.70 -21.69
N PHE A 517 -40.14 -2.75 -20.41
CA PHE A 517 -40.32 -1.62 -19.49
C PHE A 517 -39.46 -0.43 -19.86
N VAL A 518 -38.17 -0.64 -20.19
CA VAL A 518 -37.27 0.40 -20.67
C VAL A 518 -37.86 1.06 -21.91
N LYS A 519 -38.28 0.27 -22.90
CA LYS A 519 -38.91 0.78 -24.13
C LYS A 519 -40.14 1.63 -23.81
N LYS A 520 -41.07 1.10 -23.01
CA LYS A 520 -42.30 1.83 -22.67
C LYS A 520 -42.04 3.09 -21.84
N LEU A 521 -41.01 3.12 -20.99
CA LEU A 521 -40.59 4.33 -20.27
C LEU A 521 -40.07 5.39 -21.24
N LEU A 522 -39.24 5.00 -22.22
CA LEU A 522 -38.74 5.90 -23.26
C LEU A 522 -39.89 6.45 -24.14
N ASP A 523 -40.83 5.58 -24.55
CA ASP A 523 -42.03 5.96 -25.30
C ASP A 523 -42.90 6.97 -24.51
N ASN A 524 -42.83 6.95 -23.17
CA ASN A 524 -43.52 7.90 -22.27
C ASN A 524 -42.58 9.05 -21.80
N GLY A 525 -41.53 9.36 -22.55
CA GLY A 525 -40.70 10.55 -22.33
C GLY A 525 -39.69 10.45 -21.18
N ALA A 526 -39.30 9.23 -20.76
CA ALA A 526 -38.19 9.06 -19.84
C ALA A 526 -36.92 9.69 -20.43
N SER A 527 -36.20 10.47 -19.62
CA SER A 527 -34.99 11.14 -20.05
C SER A 527 -33.79 10.19 -19.98
N VAL A 528 -33.12 10.02 -21.11
CA VAL A 528 -31.85 9.26 -21.22
C VAL A 528 -30.70 9.89 -20.44
N ASN A 529 -30.86 11.14 -19.97
CA ASN A 529 -29.85 11.91 -19.26
C ASN A 529 -29.92 11.77 -17.73
N GLN A 530 -30.84 10.98 -17.18
CA GLN A 530 -30.92 10.80 -15.73
C GLN A 530 -29.77 9.93 -15.21
N LEU A 531 -29.28 10.27 -14.01
CA LEU A 531 -28.17 9.59 -13.33
C LEU A 531 -28.64 8.98 -12.01
N SER A 532 -28.07 7.83 -11.64
CA SER A 532 -28.19 7.26 -10.29
C SER A 532 -27.44 8.11 -9.26
N GLY A 533 -27.55 7.74 -7.97
CA GLY A 533 -26.72 8.33 -6.92
C GLY A 533 -25.21 8.08 -7.09
N ASN A 534 -24.82 7.09 -7.89
CA ASN A 534 -23.43 6.77 -8.21
C ASN A 534 -22.99 7.34 -9.56
N ASN A 535 -23.76 8.29 -10.11
CA ASN A 535 -23.56 8.88 -11.44
C ASN A 535 -23.66 7.88 -12.60
N GLU A 536 -24.37 6.76 -12.44
CA GLU A 536 -24.58 5.78 -13.51
C GLU A 536 -25.74 6.23 -14.42
N SER A 537 -25.53 6.16 -15.74
CA SER A 537 -26.58 6.37 -16.73
C SER A 537 -27.08 5.04 -17.29
N ALA A 538 -28.29 5.03 -17.85
CA ALA A 538 -28.81 3.86 -18.56
C ALA A 538 -27.89 3.42 -19.72
N LEU A 539 -27.26 4.39 -20.40
CA LEU A 539 -26.28 4.15 -21.46
C LEU A 539 -25.03 3.43 -20.95
N LEU A 540 -24.47 3.90 -19.83
CA LEU A 540 -23.29 3.29 -19.22
C LEU A 540 -23.58 1.84 -18.82
N ILE A 541 -24.73 1.58 -18.18
CA ILE A 541 -25.15 0.22 -17.81
C ILE A 541 -25.25 -0.70 -19.03
N ALA A 542 -25.79 -0.21 -20.15
CA ALA A 542 -25.87 -0.98 -21.38
C ALA A 542 -24.49 -1.35 -21.93
N LEU A 543 -23.52 -0.44 -21.83
CA LEU A 543 -22.14 -0.68 -22.25
C LEU A 543 -21.42 -1.66 -21.32
N GLU A 544 -21.59 -1.54 -20.00
CA GLU A 544 -21.00 -2.46 -19.01
C GLU A 544 -21.49 -3.90 -19.20
N LYS A 545 -22.76 -4.07 -19.59
CA LYS A 545 -23.30 -5.39 -19.94
C LYS A 545 -22.64 -6.02 -21.16
N MET A 546 -21.91 -5.24 -21.95
CA MET A 546 -21.12 -5.66 -23.11
C MET A 546 -19.60 -5.51 -22.89
N ASP A 547 -19.11 -5.21 -21.68
CA ASP A 547 -17.67 -5.04 -21.41
C ASP A 547 -16.95 -6.41 -21.34
N LEU A 548 -15.98 -6.67 -22.23
CA LEU A 548 -15.18 -7.91 -22.23
C LEU A 548 -14.10 -7.93 -21.13
N LYS A 549 -13.72 -6.76 -20.63
CA LYS A 549 -12.70 -6.52 -19.61
C LYS A 549 -13.29 -6.29 -18.22
N ASP A 550 -14.60 -6.43 -18.01
CA ASP A 550 -15.22 -6.14 -16.71
C ASP A 550 -14.69 -7.09 -15.62
N VAL A 551 -13.77 -6.55 -14.83
CA VAL A 551 -13.01 -7.31 -13.82
C VAL A 551 -13.95 -7.86 -12.74
N THR A 552 -15.13 -7.24 -12.54
CA THR A 552 -16.15 -7.71 -11.60
C THR A 552 -16.69 -9.08 -11.97
N GLN A 553 -17.03 -9.34 -13.24
CA GLN A 553 -17.54 -10.65 -13.66
C GLN A 553 -16.44 -11.72 -13.58
N TRP A 554 -15.21 -11.35 -13.96
CA TRP A 554 -14.06 -12.25 -13.91
C TRP A 554 -13.66 -12.66 -12.50
N PHE A 555 -13.66 -11.72 -11.56
CA PHE A 555 -13.31 -11.98 -10.16
C PHE A 555 -14.40 -12.81 -9.46
N LEU A 556 -15.68 -12.54 -9.73
CA LEU A 556 -16.79 -13.35 -9.22
C LEU A 556 -16.77 -14.79 -9.74
N TYR A 557 -16.46 -14.97 -11.03
CA TYR A 557 -16.28 -16.30 -11.61
C TYR A 557 -15.10 -17.04 -10.96
N GLN A 558 -14.00 -16.35 -10.69
CA GLN A 558 -12.84 -16.91 -10.00
C GLN A 558 -13.20 -17.40 -8.58
N ILE A 559 -13.96 -16.61 -7.82
CA ILE A 559 -14.43 -16.99 -6.47
C ILE A 559 -15.33 -18.23 -6.53
N GLU A 560 -16.28 -18.26 -7.46
CA GLU A 560 -17.25 -19.36 -7.57
C GLU A 560 -16.57 -20.66 -8.01
N CYS A 561 -15.59 -20.57 -8.91
CA CYS A 561 -14.73 -21.68 -9.26
C CYS A 561 -13.88 -22.14 -8.08
N HIS A 562 -13.35 -21.22 -7.27
CA HIS A 562 -12.61 -21.56 -6.06
C HIS A 562 -13.48 -22.28 -5.01
N LYS A 563 -14.74 -21.86 -4.84
CA LYS A 563 -15.72 -22.56 -3.99
C LYS A 563 -16.00 -23.98 -4.50
N LEU A 564 -16.14 -24.16 -5.81
CA LEU A 564 -16.28 -25.48 -6.44
C LEU A 564 -15.03 -26.34 -6.20
N MET A 565 -13.82 -25.82 -6.39
CA MET A 565 -12.56 -26.54 -6.13
C MET A 565 -12.49 -27.11 -4.71
N LYS A 566 -12.87 -26.30 -3.71
CA LYS A 566 -12.92 -26.74 -2.31
C LYS A 566 -13.93 -27.87 -2.11
N LYS A 567 -15.06 -27.83 -2.81
CA LYS A 567 -16.12 -28.84 -2.72
C LYS A 567 -15.75 -30.14 -3.42
N THR A 568 -14.98 -30.08 -4.51
CA THR A 568 -14.65 -31.23 -5.36
C THR A 568 -13.25 -31.82 -5.14
N GLN A 569 -12.64 -31.56 -3.97
CA GLN A 569 -11.29 -32.05 -3.64
C GLN A 569 -10.25 -31.75 -4.74
N ASN A 570 -10.25 -30.51 -5.25
CA ASN A 570 -9.32 -30.01 -6.28
C ASN A 570 -9.46 -30.61 -7.69
N ILE A 571 -10.57 -31.29 -8.01
CA ILE A 571 -10.87 -31.75 -9.38
C ILE A 571 -12.09 -30.98 -9.90
N LEU A 572 -11.92 -30.10 -10.90
CA LEU A 572 -13.07 -29.45 -11.56
C LEU A 572 -13.50 -30.24 -12.80
N PRO A 573 -14.75 -30.71 -12.91
CA PRO A 573 -15.30 -31.23 -14.15
C PRO A 573 -15.54 -30.09 -15.16
N GLU A 574 -15.13 -30.29 -16.41
CA GLU A 574 -15.28 -29.31 -17.52
C GLU A 574 -16.76 -29.01 -17.84
N SER A 575 -17.68 -29.92 -17.51
CA SER A 575 -19.13 -29.74 -17.63
C SER A 575 -19.70 -28.68 -16.67
N ASP A 576 -19.19 -28.63 -15.44
CA ASP A 576 -19.68 -27.72 -14.39
C ASP A 576 -19.21 -26.29 -14.63
N LEU A 577 -18.06 -26.13 -15.32
CA LEU A 577 -17.61 -24.86 -15.87
C LEU A 577 -18.61 -24.38 -16.93
N LYS A 578 -18.93 -25.20 -17.94
CA LYS A 578 -19.86 -24.87 -19.04
C LYS A 578 -21.27 -24.47 -18.60
N GLU A 579 -21.81 -25.07 -17.55
CA GLU A 579 -23.11 -24.68 -17.01
C GLU A 579 -23.05 -23.30 -16.33
N LYS A 580 -21.94 -23.00 -15.63
CA LYS A 580 -21.68 -21.68 -15.03
C LYS A 580 -21.23 -20.63 -16.05
N GLU A 581 -20.65 -21.03 -17.18
CA GLU A 581 -20.30 -20.15 -18.31
C GLU A 581 -21.52 -19.38 -18.81
N LEU A 582 -22.69 -20.03 -18.87
CA LEU A 582 -23.94 -19.42 -19.32
C LEU A 582 -24.52 -18.43 -18.29
N TYR A 583 -24.19 -18.60 -17.01
CA TYR A 583 -24.79 -17.85 -15.90
C TYR A 583 -24.02 -16.56 -15.56
N TYR A 584 -22.69 -16.56 -15.69
CA TYR A 584 -21.83 -15.47 -15.20
C TYR A 584 -21.27 -14.54 -16.29
N PHE A 585 -21.29 -14.95 -17.56
CA PHE A 585 -20.63 -14.19 -18.61
C PHE A 585 -21.58 -13.37 -19.48
N ASN A 586 -21.20 -12.09 -19.61
CA ASN A 586 -21.56 -11.14 -20.66
C ASN A 586 -22.10 -11.81 -21.93
N THR A 587 -23.42 -11.73 -22.12
CA THR A 587 -24.12 -12.23 -23.30
C THR A 587 -23.80 -11.44 -24.57
N GLN A 588 -23.05 -10.34 -24.45
CA GLN A 588 -22.86 -9.32 -25.49
C GLN A 588 -24.20 -8.84 -26.06
N ASP A 589 -25.24 -8.87 -25.22
CA ASP A 589 -26.58 -8.45 -25.58
C ASP A 589 -26.61 -6.94 -25.81
N ARG A 590 -26.58 -6.58 -27.08
CA ARG A 590 -26.65 -5.18 -27.55
C ARG A 590 -28.07 -4.62 -27.58
N THR A 591 -29.12 -5.40 -27.29
CA THR A 591 -30.50 -4.94 -27.47
C THR A 591 -30.83 -3.71 -26.64
N LEU A 592 -30.33 -3.63 -25.41
CA LEU A 592 -30.51 -2.46 -24.57
C LEU A 592 -29.75 -1.24 -25.11
N PHE A 593 -28.53 -1.45 -25.60
CA PHE A 593 -27.73 -0.39 -26.21
C PHE A 593 -28.40 0.16 -27.48
N ASP A 594 -28.84 -0.72 -28.37
CA ASP A 594 -29.51 -0.35 -29.61
C ASP A 594 -30.83 0.39 -29.34
N LEU A 595 -31.58 -0.04 -28.31
CA LEU A 595 -32.80 0.66 -27.88
C LEU A 595 -32.51 2.08 -27.38
N LEU A 596 -31.49 2.23 -26.53
CA LEU A 596 -31.13 3.52 -25.94
C LEU A 596 -30.47 4.48 -26.93
N THR A 597 -29.83 3.95 -27.97
CA THR A 597 -29.11 4.72 -29.00
C THR A 597 -29.85 4.79 -30.34
N ALA A 598 -31.10 4.31 -30.39
CA ALA A 598 -31.95 4.50 -31.56
C ALA A 598 -32.05 6.00 -31.93
N HIS A 599 -32.19 6.30 -33.22
CA HIS A 599 -32.07 7.65 -33.77
C HIS A 599 -32.88 8.71 -33.01
N ASP A 600 -34.10 8.36 -32.57
CA ASP A 600 -35.02 9.24 -31.82
C ASP A 600 -34.53 9.62 -30.41
N TYR A 601 -33.56 8.89 -29.86
CA TYR A 601 -32.98 9.10 -28.54
C TYR A 601 -31.54 9.58 -28.59
N GLN A 602 -30.77 9.15 -29.60
CA GLN A 602 -29.35 9.49 -29.75
C GLN A 602 -29.11 11.01 -29.70
N GLN A 603 -29.94 11.80 -30.37
CA GLN A 603 -29.82 13.26 -30.43
C GLN A 603 -30.20 13.96 -29.11
N LYS A 604 -30.82 13.25 -28.16
CA LYS A 604 -31.26 13.81 -26.87
C LYS A 604 -30.18 13.74 -25.79
N TYR A 605 -29.08 13.03 -26.02
CA TYR A 605 -28.00 12.93 -25.05
C TYR A 605 -27.24 14.24 -24.90
N THR A 606 -26.91 14.57 -23.65
CA THR A 606 -26.06 15.70 -23.33
C THR A 606 -24.60 15.26 -23.24
N LYS A 607 -23.66 16.14 -23.65
CA LYS A 607 -22.23 15.91 -23.49
C LYS A 607 -21.85 15.56 -22.04
N LYS A 608 -22.53 16.13 -21.06
CA LYS A 608 -22.32 15.84 -19.63
C LYS A 608 -22.51 14.36 -19.32
N VAL A 609 -23.60 13.74 -19.79
CA VAL A 609 -23.93 12.34 -19.46
C VAL A 609 -23.06 11.36 -20.23
N VAL A 610 -22.75 11.66 -21.50
CA VAL A 610 -21.85 10.84 -22.33
C VAL A 610 -20.43 10.79 -21.77
N ASN A 611 -20.04 11.79 -20.98
CA ASN A 611 -18.72 11.91 -20.37
C ASN A 611 -18.75 11.80 -18.84
N GLN A 612 -19.86 11.34 -18.27
CA GLN A 612 -20.01 11.22 -16.83
C GLN A 612 -19.16 10.05 -16.31
N ILE A 613 -18.41 10.30 -15.25
CA ILE A 613 -17.63 9.31 -14.52
C ILE A 613 -18.46 8.81 -13.33
N THR A 614 -18.49 7.50 -13.09
CA THR A 614 -19.11 6.91 -11.90
C THR A 614 -18.28 7.17 -10.66
N SER A 615 -18.94 7.42 -9.52
CA SER A 615 -18.23 7.71 -8.27
C SER A 615 -17.40 6.54 -7.69
N PRO A 616 -17.83 5.26 -7.72
CA PRO A 616 -17.06 4.19 -7.08
C PRO A 616 -15.94 3.61 -7.95
N LEU A 617 -16.16 3.46 -9.27
CA LEU A 617 -15.25 2.72 -10.15
C LEU A 617 -14.64 3.58 -11.28
N GLU A 618 -14.96 4.87 -11.30
CA GLU A 618 -14.54 5.81 -12.34
C GLU A 618 -14.78 5.31 -13.77
N LYS A 619 -15.84 4.53 -13.97
CA LYS A 619 -16.27 4.04 -15.28
C LYS A 619 -16.93 5.18 -16.05
N PHE A 620 -16.67 5.25 -17.35
CA PHE A 620 -17.30 6.22 -18.24
C PHE A 620 -17.57 5.60 -19.63
N PRO A 621 -18.54 6.15 -20.39
CA PRO A 621 -19.06 5.48 -21.58
C PRO A 621 -18.04 5.13 -22.66
N LEU A 622 -17.10 6.02 -23.01
CA LEU A 622 -16.16 5.73 -24.11
C LEU A 622 -15.18 4.60 -23.78
N MET A 623 -14.65 4.53 -22.55
CA MET A 623 -13.81 3.41 -22.12
C MET A 623 -14.58 2.09 -22.19
N GLN A 624 -15.83 2.10 -21.73
CA GLN A 624 -16.69 0.91 -21.75
C GLN A 624 -17.03 0.48 -23.18
N ALA A 625 -17.29 1.43 -24.08
CA ALA A 625 -17.49 1.17 -25.51
C ALA A 625 -16.28 0.50 -26.15
N VAL A 626 -15.06 0.98 -25.86
CA VAL A 626 -13.82 0.35 -26.36
C VAL A 626 -13.70 -1.09 -25.86
N ARG A 627 -13.97 -1.32 -24.57
CA ARG A 627 -13.89 -2.65 -23.96
C ARG A 627 -14.94 -3.65 -24.46
N THR A 628 -15.96 -3.20 -25.19
CA THR A 628 -16.85 -4.11 -25.94
C THR A 628 -16.16 -4.77 -27.14
N GLY A 629 -15.08 -4.19 -27.65
CA GLY A 629 -14.39 -4.65 -28.85
C GLY A 629 -15.21 -4.47 -30.15
N ARG A 630 -16.22 -3.59 -30.15
CA ARG A 630 -17.13 -3.33 -31.28
C ARG A 630 -16.93 -1.93 -31.88
N PRO A 631 -16.46 -1.82 -33.14
CA PRO A 631 -16.22 -0.52 -33.78
C PRO A 631 -17.48 0.35 -33.90
N ASP A 632 -18.63 -0.24 -34.19
CA ASP A 632 -19.91 0.46 -34.36
C ASP A 632 -20.41 1.10 -33.06
N VAL A 633 -20.21 0.41 -31.92
CA VAL A 633 -20.52 0.94 -30.59
C VAL A 633 -19.61 2.13 -30.26
N VAL A 634 -18.30 2.01 -30.48
CA VAL A 634 -17.33 3.10 -30.27
C VAL A 634 -17.68 4.30 -31.15
N GLN A 635 -17.93 4.08 -32.44
CA GLN A 635 -18.31 5.12 -33.39
C GLN A 635 -19.57 5.88 -32.94
N THR A 636 -20.56 5.16 -32.39
CA THR A 636 -21.80 5.74 -31.89
C THR A 636 -21.54 6.66 -30.69
N ILE A 637 -20.75 6.20 -29.72
CA ILE A 637 -20.41 6.99 -28.53
C ILE A 637 -19.57 8.22 -28.89
N LEU A 638 -18.62 8.11 -29.82
CA LEU A 638 -17.85 9.25 -30.34
C LEU A 638 -18.77 10.29 -31.00
N LYS A 639 -19.73 9.87 -31.83
CA LYS A 639 -20.73 10.76 -32.46
C LYS A 639 -21.60 11.50 -31.44
N MET A 640 -21.81 10.92 -30.26
CA MET A 640 -22.56 11.54 -29.16
C MET A 640 -21.73 12.58 -28.37
N GLY A 641 -20.48 12.84 -28.78
CA GLY A 641 -19.63 13.88 -28.19
C GLY A 641 -18.80 13.40 -27.00
N ALA A 642 -18.35 12.15 -27.04
CA ALA A 642 -17.43 11.62 -26.04
C ALA A 642 -16.05 12.27 -26.09
N GLU A 643 -15.45 12.51 -24.93
CA GLU A 643 -14.09 13.00 -24.74
C GLU A 643 -13.10 11.85 -24.96
N VAL A 644 -12.28 11.97 -26.00
CA VAL A 644 -11.46 10.87 -26.53
C VAL A 644 -10.33 10.44 -25.59
N ASP A 645 -9.70 11.40 -24.90
CA ASP A 645 -8.57 11.16 -24.00
C ASP A 645 -8.96 11.17 -22.52
N LYS A 646 -10.25 11.01 -22.22
CA LYS A 646 -10.70 10.89 -20.83
C LYS A 646 -10.08 9.65 -20.20
N THR A 647 -9.64 9.73 -18.96
CA THR A 647 -9.02 8.59 -18.24
C THR A 647 -9.88 8.15 -17.06
N ASN A 648 -9.72 6.90 -16.65
CA ASN A 648 -10.25 6.34 -15.42
C ASN A 648 -9.15 6.28 -14.34
N PHE A 649 -9.45 5.58 -13.26
CA PHE A 649 -8.53 5.32 -12.15
C PHE A 649 -7.23 4.61 -12.58
N GLU A 650 -7.27 3.76 -13.60
CA GLU A 650 -6.07 3.10 -14.17
C GLU A 650 -5.14 4.10 -14.91
N MET A 651 -5.56 5.36 -15.04
CA MET A 651 -4.88 6.43 -15.80
C MET A 651 -4.64 6.04 -17.26
N ARG A 652 -5.55 5.24 -17.83
CA ARG A 652 -5.50 4.80 -19.22
C ARG A 652 -6.44 5.61 -20.08
N THR A 653 -5.96 6.01 -21.24
CA THR A 653 -6.81 6.53 -22.32
C THR A 653 -7.53 5.36 -23.02
N PRO A 654 -8.71 5.58 -23.63
CA PRO A 654 -9.38 4.60 -24.47
C PRO A 654 -8.50 4.05 -25.60
N LEU A 655 -7.62 4.89 -26.17
CA LEU A 655 -6.64 4.47 -27.18
C LEU A 655 -5.67 3.43 -26.61
N TYR A 656 -5.09 3.72 -25.46
CA TYR A 656 -4.13 2.82 -24.81
C TYR A 656 -4.79 1.52 -24.33
N GLU A 657 -6.01 1.58 -23.80
CA GLU A 657 -6.77 0.39 -23.42
C GLU A 657 -7.03 -0.52 -24.64
N CYS A 658 -7.38 0.04 -25.80
CA CYS A 658 -7.57 -0.73 -27.01
C CYS A 658 -6.28 -1.43 -27.47
N LEU A 659 -5.12 -0.76 -27.33
CA LEU A 659 -3.81 -1.36 -27.60
C LEU A 659 -3.51 -2.55 -26.68
N LEU A 660 -3.88 -2.46 -25.40
CA LEU A 660 -3.73 -3.57 -24.46
C LEU A 660 -4.64 -4.75 -24.82
N MET A 661 -5.89 -4.48 -25.20
CA MET A 661 -6.79 -5.54 -25.71
C MET A 661 -6.21 -6.24 -26.93
N LEU A 662 -5.63 -5.48 -27.87
CA LEU A 662 -5.00 -6.03 -29.08
C LEU A 662 -3.76 -6.86 -28.75
N LYS A 663 -2.93 -6.38 -27.82
CA LYS A 663 -1.77 -7.10 -27.29
C LYS A 663 -2.17 -8.43 -26.69
N ASP A 664 -3.23 -8.47 -25.87
CA ASP A 664 -3.70 -9.68 -25.20
C ASP A 664 -4.22 -10.72 -26.21
N LEU A 665 -4.97 -10.25 -27.21
CA LEU A 665 -5.47 -11.08 -28.30
C LEU A 665 -4.32 -11.70 -29.11
N LYS A 666 -3.29 -10.91 -29.48
CA LYS A 666 -2.13 -11.37 -30.26
C LYS A 666 -1.12 -12.22 -29.48
N LYS A 667 -0.87 -11.90 -28.21
CA LYS A 667 0.06 -12.68 -27.36
C LYS A 667 -0.35 -14.15 -27.22
N SER A 668 -1.63 -14.46 -27.45
CA SER A 668 -2.17 -15.82 -27.32
C SER A 668 -1.81 -16.81 -28.41
N ASP A 669 -1.14 -16.36 -29.47
CA ASP A 669 -0.76 -17.23 -30.59
C ASP A 669 0.64 -17.84 -30.43
N ASN A 670 1.45 -17.35 -29.49
CA ASN A 670 2.77 -17.89 -29.18
C ASN A 670 2.71 -18.70 -27.88
N ASN A 671 3.08 -19.99 -27.95
CA ASN A 671 3.21 -20.94 -26.82
C ASN A 671 4.26 -20.49 -25.78
N PHE A 672 4.06 -19.35 -25.14
CA PHE A 672 4.84 -18.90 -24.00
C PHE A 672 4.13 -19.38 -22.73
N ASN A 673 4.85 -20.06 -21.83
CA ASN A 673 4.32 -20.59 -20.56
C ASN A 673 3.78 -19.44 -19.69
N ARG A 674 2.51 -19.09 -19.87
CA ARG A 674 1.80 -17.99 -19.20
C ARG A 674 1.60 -18.21 -17.72
N ALA A 675 1.50 -19.47 -17.27
CA ALA A 675 1.47 -19.80 -15.85
C ALA A 675 2.75 -19.39 -15.11
N GLU A 676 3.92 -19.52 -15.75
CA GLU A 676 5.20 -19.07 -15.21
C GLU A 676 5.34 -17.54 -15.27
N SER A 677 4.75 -16.90 -16.29
CA SER A 677 4.59 -15.44 -16.36
C SER A 677 3.64 -14.88 -15.30
N PHE A 678 2.62 -15.63 -14.85
CA PHE A 678 1.71 -15.19 -13.80
C PHE A 678 2.36 -15.30 -12.41
N ILE A 679 3.17 -16.34 -12.22
CA ILE A 679 4.01 -16.53 -11.01
C ILE A 679 5.14 -15.49 -10.97
N ARG A 680 5.74 -15.14 -12.13
CA ARG A 680 6.68 -14.00 -12.24
C ARG A 680 6.00 -12.63 -12.32
N SER A 681 4.68 -12.57 -12.55
CA SER A 681 3.91 -11.33 -12.49
C SER A 681 3.46 -11.00 -11.07
N GLU A 682 4.31 -11.26 -10.08
CA GLU A 682 4.35 -10.40 -8.90
C GLU A 682 4.32 -8.91 -9.31
N VAL A 683 4.81 -8.56 -10.51
CA VAL A 683 4.62 -7.27 -11.20
C VAL A 683 3.16 -6.80 -11.35
N PHE A 684 2.17 -7.70 -11.52
CA PHE A 684 0.73 -7.35 -11.54
C PHE A 684 0.20 -6.99 -10.13
N LEU A 685 0.85 -7.48 -9.07
CA LEU A 685 0.58 -7.14 -7.67
C LEU A 685 1.28 -5.85 -7.22
N TYR A 686 1.96 -5.12 -8.10
CA TYR A 686 2.59 -3.84 -7.76
C TYR A 686 2.01 -2.63 -8.51
N ASP A 687 1.06 -2.84 -9.44
CA ASP A 687 0.40 -1.73 -10.14
C ASP A 687 -0.69 -1.14 -9.24
N LYS A 688 -0.30 -0.17 -8.40
CA LYS A 688 -1.17 0.47 -7.40
C LYS A 688 -2.54 0.93 -7.98
N PRO A 689 -2.62 1.49 -9.20
CA PRO A 689 -3.89 1.79 -9.87
C PRO A 689 -4.79 0.58 -10.18
N ILE A 690 -4.23 -0.59 -10.50
CA ILE A 690 -5.07 -1.79 -10.71
C ILE A 690 -5.60 -2.28 -9.37
N LEU A 691 -4.75 -2.31 -8.36
CA LEU A 691 -5.07 -2.81 -7.03
C LEU A 691 -6.09 -1.93 -6.29
N GLU A 692 -6.01 -0.61 -6.42
CA GLU A 692 -7.04 0.29 -5.86
C GLU A 692 -8.36 0.20 -6.66
N SER A 693 -8.33 -0.12 -7.96
CA SER A 693 -9.55 -0.47 -8.71
C SER A 693 -10.19 -1.75 -8.16
N ILE A 694 -9.40 -2.74 -7.77
CA ILE A 694 -9.88 -3.97 -7.11
C ILE A 694 -10.44 -3.65 -5.72
N ARG A 695 -9.75 -2.81 -4.93
CA ARG A 695 -10.22 -2.41 -3.58
C ARG A 695 -11.59 -1.71 -3.64
N ARG A 696 -11.75 -0.75 -4.56
CA ARG A 696 -13.04 -0.06 -4.80
C ARG A 696 -14.12 -1.00 -5.32
N MET A 697 -13.75 -1.99 -6.13
CA MET A 697 -14.67 -3.04 -6.55
C MET A 697 -15.13 -3.89 -5.38
N ASN A 698 -14.22 -4.39 -4.54
CA ASN A 698 -14.57 -5.18 -3.37
C ASN A 698 -15.50 -4.42 -2.43
N ALA A 699 -15.27 -3.12 -2.23
CA ALA A 699 -16.16 -2.23 -1.50
C ALA A 699 -17.57 -2.16 -2.13
N TYR A 700 -17.63 -2.06 -3.46
CA TYR A 700 -18.86 -1.97 -4.23
C TYR A 700 -19.64 -3.30 -4.28
N THR A 701 -18.94 -4.42 -4.43
CA THR A 701 -19.53 -5.76 -4.62
C THR A 701 -19.67 -6.56 -3.33
N GLN A 702 -19.20 -6.01 -2.20
CA GLN A 702 -19.18 -6.67 -0.88
C GLN A 702 -18.47 -8.01 -0.93
N LEU A 703 -17.23 -7.99 -1.44
CA LEU A 703 -16.36 -9.17 -1.38
C LEU A 703 -15.44 -9.07 -0.16
N ASP A 704 -15.09 -10.25 0.36
CA ASP A 704 -14.32 -10.53 1.58
C ASP A 704 -12.92 -9.88 1.55
N ASP A 705 -12.77 -8.58 1.82
CA ASP A 705 -11.48 -8.04 2.26
C ASP A 705 -11.49 -6.63 2.90
N ILE A 706 -10.98 -6.49 4.13
CA ILE A 706 -10.83 -5.21 4.85
C ILE A 706 -9.49 -4.52 4.52
N LEU A 707 -8.43 -5.28 4.16
CA LEU A 707 -7.07 -4.75 3.97
C LEU A 707 -6.34 -5.42 2.81
N TYR A 708 -5.53 -4.64 2.08
CA TYR A 708 -4.64 -5.12 1.02
C TYR A 708 -3.76 -6.32 1.45
N SER A 709 -3.35 -6.35 2.72
CA SER A 709 -2.55 -7.43 3.31
C SER A 709 -3.20 -8.80 3.15
N ASP A 710 -4.53 -8.92 3.08
CA ASP A 710 -5.17 -10.24 3.02
C ASP A 710 -5.24 -10.74 1.56
N ILE A 711 -5.31 -9.85 0.57
CA ILE A 711 -5.07 -10.17 -0.85
C ILE A 711 -3.62 -10.66 -1.02
N TRP A 712 -2.67 -9.96 -0.40
CA TRP A 712 -1.24 -10.29 -0.41
C TRP A 712 -0.94 -11.58 0.39
N GLU A 713 -1.53 -11.78 1.56
CA GLU A 713 -1.37 -12.99 2.37
C GLU A 713 -2.06 -14.19 1.73
N ASN A 714 -3.21 -14.01 1.08
CA ASN A 714 -3.86 -15.08 0.32
C ASN A 714 -3.04 -15.47 -0.91
N SER A 715 -2.31 -14.54 -1.53
CA SER A 715 -1.37 -14.82 -2.62
C SER A 715 -0.02 -15.37 -2.13
N LEU A 716 0.51 -14.91 -1.00
CA LEU A 716 1.68 -15.52 -0.34
C LEU A 716 1.38 -16.92 0.22
N ARG A 717 0.14 -17.19 0.66
CA ARG A 717 -0.35 -18.53 0.99
C ARG A 717 -0.33 -19.46 -0.22
N ILE A 718 -0.30 -18.94 -1.45
CA ILE A 718 -0.06 -19.75 -2.67
C ILE A 718 1.43 -20.07 -2.81
N VAL A 719 2.32 -19.14 -2.45
CA VAL A 719 3.78 -19.34 -2.45
C VAL A 719 4.23 -20.36 -1.39
N SER A 720 3.55 -20.39 -0.24
CA SER A 720 3.83 -21.32 0.88
C SER A 720 3.15 -22.70 0.76
N LYS A 721 2.40 -22.95 -0.32
CA LYS A 721 1.73 -24.24 -0.57
C LYS A 721 2.66 -25.28 -1.20
N SER A 722 2.24 -26.55 -1.14
CA SER A 722 2.98 -27.66 -1.74
C SER A 722 3.15 -27.48 -3.26
N GLU A 723 4.16 -28.09 -3.85
CA GLU A 723 4.39 -28.01 -5.30
C GLU A 723 3.20 -28.53 -6.13
N GLN A 724 2.46 -29.51 -5.58
CA GLN A 724 1.23 -30.01 -6.17
C GLN A 724 0.10 -28.99 -6.20
N ASP A 725 -0.08 -28.22 -5.11
CA ASP A 725 -1.08 -27.15 -5.05
C ASP A 725 -0.73 -26.00 -5.99
N LYS A 726 0.56 -25.65 -6.10
CA LYS A 726 1.04 -24.66 -7.07
C LYS A 726 0.71 -25.07 -8.51
N GLN A 727 0.94 -26.34 -8.84
CA GLN A 727 0.57 -26.89 -10.15
C GLN A 727 -0.94 -26.89 -10.39
N ALA A 728 -1.75 -27.20 -9.37
CA ALA A 728 -3.22 -27.15 -9.48
C ALA A 728 -3.71 -25.71 -9.73
N ILE A 729 -3.17 -24.73 -9.02
CA ILE A 729 -3.48 -23.30 -9.21
C ILE A 729 -3.03 -22.83 -10.60
N ALA A 730 -1.82 -23.19 -11.03
CA ALA A 730 -1.31 -22.87 -12.36
C ALA A 730 -2.21 -23.43 -13.48
N LYS A 731 -2.65 -24.69 -13.35
CA LYS A 731 -3.63 -25.30 -14.28
C LYS A 731 -4.95 -24.54 -14.27
N PHE A 732 -5.47 -24.19 -13.10
CA PHE A 732 -6.71 -23.43 -12.96
C PHE A 732 -6.62 -22.04 -13.62
N LEU A 733 -5.56 -21.29 -13.37
CA LEU A 733 -5.33 -19.98 -14.00
C LEU A 733 -5.20 -20.08 -15.52
N THR A 734 -4.58 -21.14 -16.01
CA THR A 734 -4.49 -21.41 -17.45
C THR A 734 -5.87 -21.65 -18.07
N ILE A 735 -6.75 -22.40 -17.39
CA ILE A 735 -8.13 -22.61 -17.83
C ILE A 735 -8.89 -21.27 -17.88
N LEU A 736 -8.78 -20.44 -16.82
CA LEU A 736 -9.41 -19.12 -16.80
C LEU A 736 -8.91 -18.21 -17.92
N GLU A 737 -7.61 -18.22 -18.21
CA GLU A 737 -7.02 -17.41 -19.28
C GLU A 737 -7.45 -17.88 -20.66
N ASN A 738 -7.46 -19.18 -20.91
CA ASN A 738 -7.96 -19.75 -22.16
C ASN A 738 -9.44 -19.39 -22.37
N PHE A 739 -10.24 -19.47 -21.32
CA PHE A 739 -11.65 -19.09 -21.37
C PHE A 739 -11.85 -17.59 -21.65
N LYS A 740 -11.06 -16.71 -21.01
CA LYS A 740 -11.01 -15.27 -21.36
C LYS A 740 -10.74 -15.05 -22.84
N LEU A 741 -9.75 -15.77 -23.38
CA LEU A 741 -9.36 -15.66 -24.78
C LEU A 741 -10.44 -16.18 -25.73
N GLU A 742 -11.13 -17.27 -25.39
CA GLU A 742 -12.26 -17.78 -26.17
C GLU A 742 -13.39 -16.76 -26.25
N ILE A 743 -13.77 -16.13 -25.12
CA ILE A 743 -14.76 -15.04 -25.11
C ILE A 743 -14.30 -13.86 -25.97
N PHE A 744 -13.04 -13.44 -25.84
CA PHE A 744 -12.48 -12.36 -26.66
C PHE A 744 -12.58 -12.69 -28.15
N ARG A 745 -12.12 -13.87 -28.56
CA ARG A 745 -12.14 -14.32 -29.97
C ARG A 745 -13.56 -14.52 -30.50
N LYS A 746 -14.52 -14.82 -29.63
CA LYS A 746 -15.94 -14.97 -30.00
C LYS A 746 -16.59 -13.63 -30.35
N TYR A 747 -16.25 -12.56 -29.64
CA TYR A 747 -16.98 -11.29 -29.72
C TYR A 747 -16.17 -10.12 -30.29
N THR A 748 -14.86 -10.26 -30.43
CA THR A 748 -14.00 -9.27 -31.09
C THR A 748 -12.91 -9.96 -31.92
N SER A 749 -12.19 -9.17 -32.71
CA SER A 749 -11.13 -9.62 -33.61
C SER A 749 -10.01 -8.60 -33.68
N VAL A 750 -8.86 -9.00 -34.21
CA VAL A 750 -7.74 -8.08 -34.46
C VAL A 750 -8.19 -6.91 -35.35
N GLU A 751 -8.99 -7.19 -36.38
CA GLU A 751 -9.48 -6.16 -37.30
C GLU A 751 -10.46 -5.18 -36.63
N ASN A 752 -11.36 -5.69 -35.78
CA ASN A 752 -12.26 -4.83 -35.01
C ASN A 752 -11.47 -3.90 -34.08
N LEU A 753 -10.44 -4.39 -33.40
CA LEU A 753 -9.60 -3.56 -32.54
C LEU A 753 -8.79 -2.54 -33.34
N LYS A 754 -8.26 -2.91 -34.51
CA LYS A 754 -7.59 -1.97 -35.43
C LYS A 754 -8.53 -0.86 -35.90
N GLU A 755 -9.78 -1.21 -36.22
CA GLU A 755 -10.77 -0.23 -36.61
C GLU A 755 -11.13 0.71 -35.45
N ILE A 756 -11.26 0.20 -34.22
CA ILE A 756 -11.44 1.04 -33.03
C ILE A 756 -10.25 2.01 -32.86
N LEU A 757 -9.01 1.55 -33.05
CA LEU A 757 -7.82 2.40 -32.99
C LEU A 757 -7.88 3.53 -34.05
N ARG A 758 -8.27 3.20 -35.29
CA ARG A 758 -8.51 4.20 -36.34
C ARG A 758 -9.57 5.22 -35.94
N LEU A 759 -10.70 4.76 -35.40
CA LEU A 759 -11.79 5.64 -34.94
C LEU A 759 -11.33 6.61 -33.85
N LEU A 760 -10.55 6.14 -32.87
CA LEU A 760 -10.04 6.96 -31.78
C LEU A 760 -9.00 7.98 -32.28
N VAL A 761 -8.06 7.56 -33.13
CA VAL A 761 -7.07 8.45 -33.75
C VAL A 761 -7.77 9.54 -34.59
N ASN A 762 -8.74 9.15 -35.43
CA ASN A 762 -9.51 10.10 -36.24
C ASN A 762 -10.37 11.05 -35.41
N ALA A 763 -10.78 10.64 -34.22
CA ALA A 763 -11.49 11.49 -33.26
C ALA A 763 -10.54 12.44 -32.49
N GLY A 764 -9.22 12.35 -32.72
CA GLY A 764 -8.22 13.23 -32.13
C GLY A 764 -7.58 12.70 -30.86
N ALA A 765 -7.52 11.38 -30.65
CA ALA A 765 -6.82 10.79 -29.51
C ALA A 765 -5.34 11.20 -29.47
N ASP A 766 -4.84 11.55 -28.29
CA ASP A 766 -3.43 11.86 -28.08
C ASP A 766 -2.57 10.59 -28.11
N VAL A 767 -1.92 10.36 -29.26
CA VAL A 767 -1.01 9.23 -29.47
C VAL A 767 0.29 9.31 -28.66
N ASN A 768 0.55 10.46 -28.02
CA ASN A 768 1.72 10.71 -27.18
C ASN A 768 1.38 10.78 -25.68
N HIS A 769 0.15 10.45 -25.30
CA HIS A 769 -0.27 10.45 -23.91
C HIS A 769 0.63 9.50 -23.09
N SER A 770 1.18 10.00 -21.99
CA SER A 770 2.08 9.25 -21.10
C SER A 770 1.26 8.35 -20.18
N HIS A 771 1.62 7.07 -20.11
CA HIS A 771 1.00 6.06 -19.26
C HIS A 771 2.03 5.47 -18.30
N SER A 772 1.56 5.04 -17.13
CA SER A 772 2.34 4.23 -16.20
C SER A 772 1.84 2.80 -16.21
N GLN A 773 2.76 1.83 -16.20
CA GLN A 773 2.47 0.41 -16.09
C GLN A 773 3.43 -0.21 -15.06
N GLY A 774 2.96 -0.37 -13.82
CA GLY A 774 3.82 -0.85 -12.72
C GLY A 774 5.00 0.10 -12.48
N SER A 775 6.22 -0.44 -12.55
CA SER A 775 7.47 0.33 -12.41
C SER A 775 7.85 1.14 -13.65
N ILE A 776 7.17 0.94 -14.79
CA ILE A 776 7.43 1.67 -16.02
C ILE A 776 6.57 2.94 -16.03
N LYS A 777 7.19 4.11 -16.14
CA LYS A 777 6.53 5.41 -16.25
C LYS A 777 6.84 6.04 -17.60
N ASP A 778 5.98 6.94 -18.05
CA ASP A 778 6.15 7.68 -19.32
C ASP A 778 6.08 6.82 -20.59
N PHE A 779 5.30 5.75 -20.53
CA PHE A 779 5.09 4.85 -21.66
C PHE A 779 4.02 5.37 -22.61
N THR A 780 4.32 5.42 -23.92
CA THR A 780 3.40 6.00 -24.92
C THR A 780 2.64 4.91 -25.71
N PRO A 781 1.47 5.22 -26.30
CA PRO A 781 0.78 4.37 -27.26
C PRO A 781 1.70 3.85 -28.39
N LEU A 782 2.59 4.71 -28.91
CA LEU A 782 3.52 4.35 -29.97
C LEU A 782 4.54 3.28 -29.51
N MET A 783 5.09 3.40 -28.30
CA MET A 783 5.96 2.36 -27.72
C MET A 783 5.19 1.04 -27.53
N GLN A 784 3.92 1.10 -27.14
CA GLN A 784 3.09 -0.10 -27.01
C GLN A 784 2.81 -0.76 -28.37
N ALA A 785 2.68 0.00 -29.46
CA ALA A 785 2.59 -0.55 -30.81
C ALA A 785 3.86 -1.29 -31.24
N VAL A 786 5.05 -0.80 -30.86
CA VAL A 786 6.32 -1.49 -31.07
C VAL A 786 6.33 -2.84 -30.34
N ILE A 787 5.87 -2.90 -29.09
CA ILE A 787 5.76 -4.16 -28.33
C ILE A 787 4.80 -5.15 -28.99
N ILE A 788 3.69 -4.67 -29.55
CA ILE A 788 2.72 -5.52 -30.27
C ILE A 788 3.32 -6.07 -31.57
N ASN A 789 4.40 -5.45 -32.07
CA ASN A 789 5.08 -5.79 -33.31
C ASN A 789 4.11 -5.80 -34.50
N ASP A 790 3.29 -4.75 -34.62
CA ASP A 790 2.37 -4.53 -35.73
C ASP A 790 2.77 -3.30 -36.52
N PHE A 791 3.28 -3.52 -37.74
CA PHE A 791 3.80 -2.46 -38.60
C PHE A 791 2.71 -1.48 -39.07
N GLU A 792 1.50 -1.98 -39.37
CA GLU A 792 0.38 -1.13 -39.79
C GLU A 792 -0.03 -0.20 -38.66
N LEU A 793 -0.12 -0.73 -37.44
CA LEU A 793 -0.43 0.05 -36.26
C LEU A 793 0.66 1.08 -35.92
N PHE A 794 1.92 0.69 -36.03
CA PHE A 794 3.04 1.61 -35.81
C PHE A 794 2.96 2.80 -36.79
N ASN A 795 2.68 2.54 -38.07
CA ASN A 795 2.51 3.61 -39.06
C ASN A 795 1.28 4.47 -38.78
N LEU A 796 0.14 3.87 -38.40
CA LEU A 796 -1.06 4.61 -38.00
C LEU A 796 -0.76 5.64 -36.90
N LEU A 797 -0.07 5.23 -35.83
CA LEU A 797 0.26 6.11 -34.72
C LEU A 797 1.34 7.14 -35.09
N LYS A 798 2.31 6.74 -35.92
CA LYS A 798 3.36 7.65 -36.43
C LYS A 798 2.78 8.75 -37.32
N GLU A 799 1.91 8.39 -38.25
CA GLU A 799 1.21 9.33 -39.15
C GLU A 799 0.29 10.27 -38.36
N ALA A 800 -0.24 9.81 -37.22
CA ALA A 800 -0.96 10.64 -36.25
C ALA A 800 -0.06 11.50 -35.34
N ASN A 801 1.17 11.81 -35.77
CA ASN A 801 2.18 12.58 -35.03
C ASN A 801 2.72 11.90 -33.76
N GLY A 802 2.84 10.57 -33.77
CA GLY A 802 3.53 9.83 -32.72
C GLY A 802 5.02 10.20 -32.63
N ASP A 803 5.46 10.61 -31.45
CA ASP A 803 6.80 11.11 -31.18
C ASP A 803 7.77 9.96 -30.85
N LEU A 804 8.67 9.68 -31.81
CA LEU A 804 9.70 8.65 -31.69
C LEU A 804 10.83 9.01 -30.72
N THR A 805 10.87 10.25 -30.23
CA THR A 805 11.93 10.75 -29.33
C THR A 805 11.55 10.67 -27.86
N LYS A 806 10.29 10.33 -27.55
CA LYS A 806 9.84 10.09 -26.18
C LYS A 806 10.60 8.91 -25.57
N ASN A 807 10.95 9.04 -24.30
CA ASN A 807 11.58 7.99 -23.50
C ASN A 807 10.68 7.64 -22.31
N PHE A 808 10.84 6.42 -21.79
CA PHE A 808 10.16 5.96 -20.59
C PHE A 808 11.19 5.78 -19.46
N THR A 809 10.71 5.74 -18.21
CA THR A 809 11.57 5.49 -17.05
C THR A 809 11.16 4.18 -16.37
N ILE A 810 12.15 3.46 -15.82
CA ILE A 810 11.91 2.26 -15.00
C ILE A 810 12.32 2.56 -13.57
N ASP A 811 11.35 2.47 -12.66
CA ASP A 811 11.49 2.69 -11.22
C ASP A 811 11.51 1.35 -10.48
N ASP A 812 12.43 0.47 -10.88
CA ASP A 812 12.63 -0.86 -10.30
C ASP A 812 14.12 -1.21 -10.35
N ASP A 813 14.73 -1.28 -9.17
CA ASP A 813 16.16 -1.54 -9.03
C ASP A 813 16.55 -2.96 -9.42
N GLU A 814 15.63 -3.93 -9.32
CA GLU A 814 15.85 -5.31 -9.73
C GLU A 814 15.86 -5.45 -11.27
N VAL A 815 14.98 -4.71 -11.95
CA VAL A 815 14.99 -4.59 -13.42
C VAL A 815 16.25 -3.87 -13.90
N LYS A 816 16.67 -2.77 -13.24
CA LYS A 816 17.94 -2.09 -13.56
C LYS A 816 19.13 -3.03 -13.44
N ASN A 817 19.19 -3.83 -12.36
CA ASN A 817 20.24 -4.82 -12.13
C ASN A 817 20.22 -5.94 -13.19
N SER A 818 19.05 -6.41 -13.59
CA SER A 818 18.88 -7.42 -14.64
C SER A 818 19.34 -6.91 -16.01
N ILE A 819 19.04 -5.66 -16.35
CA ILE A 819 19.53 -5.03 -17.59
C ILE A 819 21.06 -4.88 -17.55
N GLN A 820 21.62 -4.51 -16.39
CA GLN A 820 23.06 -4.41 -16.22
C GLN A 820 23.75 -5.78 -16.37
N TYR A 821 23.11 -6.85 -15.88
CA TYR A 821 23.53 -8.22 -16.15
C TYR A 821 23.48 -8.55 -17.65
N LEU A 822 22.41 -8.21 -18.36
CA LEU A 822 22.29 -8.46 -19.81
C LEU A 822 23.33 -7.70 -20.63
N LYS A 823 23.59 -6.42 -20.32
CA LYS A 823 24.68 -5.62 -20.92
C LYS A 823 26.02 -6.33 -20.79
N LYS A 824 26.30 -6.85 -19.59
CA LYS A 824 27.53 -7.58 -19.28
C LYS A 824 27.59 -8.94 -19.99
N HIS A 825 26.46 -9.67 -20.01
CA HIS A 825 26.37 -11.00 -20.61
C HIS A 825 26.53 -10.96 -22.14
N PHE A 826 25.89 -10.01 -22.80
CA PHE A 826 25.97 -9.83 -24.26
C PHE A 826 27.09 -8.90 -24.70
N ASN A 827 27.90 -8.40 -23.76
CA ASN A 827 29.01 -7.47 -23.98
C ASN A 827 28.63 -6.28 -24.88
N SER A 828 27.41 -5.76 -24.69
CA SER A 828 26.81 -4.76 -25.56
C SER A 828 26.38 -3.54 -24.76
N ASN A 829 27.07 -2.43 -25.00
CA ASN A 829 26.69 -1.11 -24.50
C ASN A 829 25.52 -0.52 -25.29
N ARG A 830 25.04 -1.20 -26.35
CA ARG A 830 23.88 -0.77 -27.15
C ARG A 830 22.55 -1.13 -26.51
N ILE A 831 22.56 -1.98 -25.49
CA ILE A 831 21.37 -2.24 -24.67
C ILE A 831 21.24 -1.03 -23.74
N THR A 832 20.55 0.03 -24.12
CA THR A 832 20.34 1.21 -23.26
C THR A 832 18.87 1.34 -22.88
N LEU A 833 18.60 2.05 -21.77
CA LEU A 833 17.28 2.62 -21.51
C LEU A 833 17.09 3.82 -22.44
#